data_AF-C0ZN32-F1
#
_entry.id   AF-C0ZN32-F1
#
_cell.length_a   1.000
_cell.length_b   1.000
_cell.length_c   1.000
_cell.angle_alpha   90.00
_cell.angle_beta   90.00
_cell.angle_gamma   90.00
#
_symmetry.space_group_name_H-M   'P 1'
#
loop_
_entity.id
_entity.type
_entity.pdbx_description
1 polymer ?
#
loop_
_entity_poly.entity_id
_entity_poly.type
_entity_poly.pdbx_seq_one_letter_code
_entity_poly.pdbx_strand_id
1 'polypeptide(L)'
;MALYRKYRPASFAEVVGQEHVTAPLSTALDTGRINHAYLFSGPRGCGKTSSARILARSLNCEQGPTSTPCDVCDSCVSLGPGGTGNLDVTELDAASHGGVDDTRELRDKAFHAPAASRYRVFIIDEAHMVTAAGFNALLKIVEEPPEHLIFIFATTEPEKVLPTIRSRTHHYPFRLLAPSTMRGLLEKICAQEGVPVEPAVYPLVIKAGGGSPRDSLSVLDQLLAGAGEEGVTYPRALSLLGVTDVALIDEAVDALSASDGAALFGTVDRVMDAGHDPRRFALDLLERLRDLILMQAVSDASERGLVDAPEAELVTMREQIQRVGPATLTRFAETVHAGLSEMRGATAPRLLLEVMCARMLLPSASDTESAVLQRLERLEQGIPAAGVAAAAAPRAAATPAPTVPPLEPEIASKFQRPSQRKAEPEARPEPAAPAPAAPPVVEAPVVEPPVAAAPVVEPPTVEIVEPPVAEAPVVEAPVVEAPVVEAPVAEAPIVEAPVVEPPAPAPVEAEELIGLAEPEPDYEPEPEYEEPAAAEAAPVSAGPTVETLRESWNTLRNKVGERNKVLPAMLSAATVHDVRGHVVVIAHGSPVLGARVTQPHNAAVICEVLAEMFGGTWQVEYQEGAPTAPAASSAPKATEAASRPAAAPRFSRPSQERAAQQPKAPQSQRGDSDDIPPPEAPDYPEDPGPAPAPEVDYEATPPPATPEDEDEMFAEAAEPADPTARRDPEDVAKELLKDVLGARRLES
;
A
#
# COMPACT_ATOMS: atom_id res chain seq x y z
N MET A 1 -23.59 0.08 23.77
CA MET A 1 -22.47 -0.80 23.35
C MET A 1 -22.44 -0.77 21.84
N ALA A 2 -21.27 -0.59 21.23
CA ALA A 2 -21.18 -0.31 19.79
C ALA A 2 -21.92 -1.32 18.91
N LEU A 3 -22.70 -0.84 17.93
CA LEU A 3 -23.54 -1.67 17.04
C LEU A 3 -22.82 -2.89 16.48
N TYR A 4 -21.60 -2.73 15.95
CA TYR A 4 -20.82 -3.82 15.34
C TYR A 4 -20.43 -4.95 16.32
N ARG A 5 -20.53 -4.71 17.65
CA ARG A 5 -20.37 -5.74 18.69
C ARG A 5 -21.72 -6.32 19.10
N LYS A 6 -22.74 -5.47 19.27
CA LYS A 6 -24.11 -5.87 19.67
C LYS A 6 -24.79 -6.75 18.61
N TYR A 7 -24.57 -6.43 17.34
CA TYR A 7 -25.12 -7.13 16.16
C TYR A 7 -24.03 -7.92 15.40
N ARG A 8 -23.01 -8.41 16.10
CA ARG A 8 -22.14 -9.45 15.55
C ARG A 8 -22.99 -10.73 15.41
N PRO A 9 -23.07 -11.36 14.23
CA PRO A 9 -23.89 -12.56 14.02
C PRO A 9 -23.43 -13.71 14.93
N ALA A 10 -24.39 -14.44 15.49
CA ALA A 10 -24.15 -15.60 16.36
C ALA A 10 -24.14 -16.94 15.61
N SER A 11 -24.84 -17.02 14.47
CA SER A 11 -24.96 -18.20 13.61
C SER A 11 -24.71 -17.87 12.13
N PHE A 12 -24.46 -18.89 11.29
CA PHE A 12 -24.25 -18.72 9.85
C PHE A 12 -25.46 -18.15 9.11
N ALA A 13 -26.68 -18.33 9.65
CA ALA A 13 -27.92 -17.79 9.09
C ALA A 13 -28.08 -16.26 9.31
N GLU A 14 -27.31 -15.66 10.22
CA GLU A 14 -27.30 -14.21 10.46
C GLU A 14 -26.23 -13.48 9.65
N VAL A 15 -25.29 -14.20 9.01
CA VAL A 15 -24.23 -13.62 8.19
C VAL A 15 -24.78 -13.22 6.83
N VAL A 16 -25.20 -11.96 6.72
CA VAL A 16 -25.81 -11.38 5.52
C VAL A 16 -24.80 -11.26 4.36
N GLY A 17 -25.19 -11.71 3.16
CA GLY A 17 -24.50 -11.44 1.90
C GLY A 17 -23.18 -12.19 1.69
N GLN A 18 -23.00 -13.32 2.37
CA GLN A 18 -21.87 -14.24 2.20
C GLN A 18 -22.36 -15.69 1.96
N GLU A 19 -23.52 -15.85 1.33
CA GLU A 19 -24.21 -17.13 1.16
C GLU A 19 -23.36 -18.16 0.39
N HIS A 20 -22.47 -17.68 -0.49
CA HIS A 20 -21.47 -18.48 -1.22
C HIS A 20 -20.35 -19.06 -0.33
N VAL A 21 -20.21 -18.58 0.91
CA VAL A 21 -19.32 -19.14 1.94
C VAL A 21 -20.13 -19.89 2.99
N THR A 22 -21.23 -19.32 3.49
CA THR A 22 -21.94 -19.86 4.65
C THR A 22 -22.78 -21.09 4.33
N ALA A 23 -23.39 -21.20 3.15
CA ALA A 23 -24.14 -22.41 2.78
C ALA A 23 -23.22 -23.63 2.57
N PRO A 24 -22.06 -23.53 1.87
CA PRO A 24 -21.08 -24.63 1.83
C PRO A 24 -20.52 -25.01 3.19
N LEU A 25 -20.18 -24.05 4.07
CA LEU A 25 -19.70 -24.35 5.43
C LEU A 25 -20.77 -25.06 6.27
N SER A 26 -22.02 -24.60 6.19
CA SER A 26 -23.16 -25.25 6.88
C SER A 26 -23.34 -26.69 6.40
N THR A 27 -23.31 -26.91 5.08
CA THR A 27 -23.43 -28.25 4.49
C THR A 27 -22.25 -29.15 4.86
N ALA A 28 -21.03 -28.61 4.94
CA ALA A 28 -19.85 -29.36 5.36
C ALA A 28 -19.95 -29.82 6.83
N LEU A 29 -20.43 -28.96 7.73
CA LEU A 29 -20.71 -29.31 9.13
C LEU A 29 -21.77 -30.40 9.25
N ASP A 30 -22.94 -30.20 8.63
CA ASP A 30 -24.09 -31.12 8.76
C ASP A 30 -23.87 -32.47 8.04
N THR A 31 -22.89 -32.55 7.13
CA THR A 31 -22.45 -33.81 6.51
C THR A 31 -21.18 -34.41 7.13
N GLY A 32 -20.65 -33.82 8.21
CA GLY A 32 -19.43 -34.27 8.88
C GLY A 32 -18.13 -34.11 8.08
N ARG A 33 -18.15 -33.38 6.96
CA ARG A 33 -17.01 -33.13 6.06
C ARG A 33 -16.17 -31.95 6.55
N ILE A 34 -15.64 -32.08 7.76
CA ILE A 34 -14.83 -31.07 8.42
C ILE A 34 -13.38 -31.18 7.93
N ASN A 35 -12.74 -30.04 7.67
CA ASN A 35 -11.35 -29.96 7.28
C ASN A 35 -10.48 -29.50 8.45
N HIS A 36 -9.21 -29.90 8.47
CA HIS A 36 -8.24 -29.47 9.48
C HIS A 36 -7.76 -28.02 9.32
N ALA A 37 -7.90 -27.43 8.13
CA ALA A 37 -7.45 -26.06 7.87
C ALA A 37 -8.39 -25.29 6.91
N TYR A 38 -8.75 -24.07 7.31
CA TYR A 38 -9.57 -23.13 6.57
C TYR A 38 -8.82 -21.81 6.35
N LEU A 39 -8.98 -21.19 5.16
CA LEU A 39 -8.47 -19.85 4.85
C LEU A 39 -9.62 -18.95 4.45
N PHE A 40 -9.94 -17.97 5.28
CA PHE A 40 -10.96 -16.96 5.06
C PHE A 40 -10.31 -15.67 4.57
N SER A 41 -10.38 -15.38 3.27
CA SER A 41 -9.78 -14.18 2.70
C SER A 41 -10.80 -13.11 2.36
N GLY A 42 -10.38 -11.85 2.27
CA GLY A 42 -11.16 -10.78 1.68
C GLY A 42 -11.06 -9.46 2.46
N PRO A 43 -11.70 -8.39 1.96
CA PRO A 43 -11.60 -7.04 2.53
C PRO A 43 -11.87 -6.98 4.03
N ARG A 44 -11.30 -6.00 4.74
CA ARG A 44 -11.54 -5.85 6.17
C ARG A 44 -13.05 -5.69 6.47
N GLY A 45 -13.49 -6.17 7.62
CA GLY A 45 -14.86 -5.94 8.11
C GLY A 45 -15.99 -6.71 7.41
N CYS A 46 -15.72 -7.48 6.35
CA CYS A 46 -16.71 -8.31 5.64
C CYS A 46 -17.27 -9.51 6.42
N GLY A 47 -16.67 -9.87 7.57
CA GLY A 47 -17.17 -10.93 8.46
C GLY A 47 -16.24 -12.13 8.69
N LYS A 48 -15.00 -12.13 8.16
CA LYS A 48 -14.00 -13.23 8.31
C LYS A 48 -13.93 -13.79 9.75
N THR A 49 -13.50 -12.96 10.71
CA THR A 49 -13.31 -13.35 12.12
C THR A 49 -14.62 -13.73 12.81
N SER A 50 -15.73 -13.08 12.47
CA SER A 50 -17.06 -13.46 12.98
C SER A 50 -17.41 -14.87 12.53
N SER A 51 -17.20 -15.18 11.25
CA SER A 51 -17.45 -16.51 10.68
C SER A 51 -16.49 -17.58 11.21
N ALA A 52 -15.25 -17.20 11.55
CA ALA A 52 -14.29 -18.09 12.20
C ALA A 52 -14.75 -18.49 13.61
N ARG A 53 -15.25 -17.52 14.40
CA ARG A 53 -15.87 -17.79 15.71
C ARG A 53 -17.15 -18.63 15.59
N ILE A 54 -18.01 -18.34 14.61
CA ILE A 54 -19.21 -19.15 14.33
C ILE A 54 -18.80 -20.59 13.97
N LEU A 55 -17.78 -20.80 13.13
CA LEU A 55 -17.28 -22.14 12.79
C LEU A 55 -16.77 -22.87 14.04
N ALA A 56 -15.89 -22.24 14.84
CA ALA A 56 -15.40 -22.81 16.09
C ALA A 56 -16.54 -23.18 17.06
N ARG A 57 -17.56 -22.33 17.14
CA ARG A 57 -18.77 -22.51 17.95
C ARG A 57 -19.65 -23.66 17.44
N SER A 58 -19.81 -23.80 16.14
CA SER A 58 -20.52 -24.90 15.47
C SER A 58 -19.83 -26.26 15.68
N LEU A 59 -18.49 -26.28 15.66
CA LEU A 59 -17.65 -27.45 15.90
C LEU A 59 -17.69 -27.89 17.37
N ASN A 60 -17.57 -26.93 18.30
CA ASN A 60 -17.50 -27.17 19.74
C ASN A 60 -18.85 -27.05 20.46
N CYS A 61 -19.97 -27.07 19.74
CA CYS A 61 -21.30 -27.19 20.31
C CYS A 61 -21.50 -28.59 20.93
N GLU A 62 -22.23 -28.69 22.05
CA GLU A 62 -22.62 -29.99 22.62
C GLU A 62 -23.47 -30.81 21.64
N GLN A 63 -24.33 -30.13 20.88
CA GLN A 63 -25.15 -30.72 19.81
C GLN A 63 -24.40 -30.72 18.45
N GLY A 64 -23.12 -30.32 18.42
CA GLY A 64 -22.31 -30.27 17.22
C GLY A 64 -21.52 -31.54 16.92
N PRO A 65 -20.88 -31.62 15.73
CA PRO A 65 -20.81 -30.57 14.70
C PRO A 65 -22.17 -30.28 14.04
N THR A 66 -22.52 -28.99 13.89
CA THR A 66 -23.79 -28.56 13.28
C THR A 66 -23.71 -27.13 12.74
N SER A 67 -24.45 -26.84 11.66
CA SER A 67 -24.66 -25.48 11.17
C SER A 67 -25.46 -24.57 12.12
N THR A 68 -26.26 -25.16 13.01
CA THR A 68 -27.13 -24.45 13.96
C THR A 68 -26.69 -24.69 15.42
N PRO A 69 -25.71 -23.92 15.95
CA PRO A 69 -25.26 -24.04 17.33
C PRO A 69 -26.38 -23.69 18.33
N CYS A 70 -26.45 -24.40 19.45
CA CYS A 70 -27.66 -24.46 20.30
C CYS A 70 -27.95 -23.23 21.20
N ASP A 71 -27.12 -22.19 21.17
CA ASP A 71 -27.20 -20.97 22.00
C ASP A 71 -27.14 -21.14 23.54
N VAL A 72 -27.29 -22.35 24.08
CA VAL A 72 -27.44 -22.58 25.53
C VAL A 72 -26.27 -23.25 26.25
N CYS A 73 -25.39 -23.99 25.57
CA CYS A 73 -24.27 -24.67 26.26
C CYS A 73 -23.08 -23.73 26.55
N ASP A 74 -22.23 -24.08 27.52
CA ASP A 74 -21.11 -23.25 27.97
C ASP A 74 -20.18 -22.82 26.83
N SER A 75 -19.88 -23.73 25.91
CA SER A 75 -19.09 -23.45 24.70
C SER A 75 -19.82 -22.47 23.75
N CYS A 76 -21.13 -22.64 23.58
CA CYS A 76 -21.97 -21.75 22.77
C CYS A 76 -22.06 -20.33 23.34
N VAL A 77 -22.13 -20.20 24.66
CA VAL A 77 -22.18 -18.91 25.38
C VAL A 77 -20.80 -18.24 25.38
N SER A 78 -19.74 -19.00 25.67
CA SER A 78 -18.36 -18.51 25.74
C SER A 78 -17.83 -17.98 24.40
N LEU A 79 -18.29 -18.58 23.28
CA LEU A 79 -17.95 -18.18 21.90
C LEU A 79 -18.98 -17.24 21.26
N GLY A 80 -20.07 -16.91 21.96
CA GLY A 80 -21.14 -16.04 21.46
C GLY A 80 -20.75 -14.56 21.37
N PRO A 81 -21.61 -13.70 20.82
CA PRO A 81 -21.39 -12.26 20.77
C PRO A 81 -21.21 -11.65 22.17
N GLY A 82 -19.97 -11.27 22.51
CA GLY A 82 -19.62 -10.73 23.83
C GLY A 82 -19.22 -11.78 24.88
N GLY A 83 -19.11 -13.06 24.51
CA GLY A 83 -18.60 -14.12 25.38
C GLY A 83 -17.13 -13.93 25.77
N THR A 84 -16.72 -14.59 26.85
CA THR A 84 -15.38 -14.47 27.47
C THR A 84 -14.27 -15.22 26.75
N GLY A 85 -14.58 -16.00 25.70
CA GLY A 85 -13.67 -16.95 25.07
C GLY A 85 -13.70 -18.34 25.72
N ASN A 86 -13.25 -19.35 24.98
CA ASN A 86 -13.20 -20.76 25.39
C ASN A 86 -11.72 -21.23 25.40
N LEU A 87 -11.30 -21.98 26.42
CA LEU A 87 -9.94 -22.51 26.57
C LEU A 87 -9.45 -23.36 25.37
N ASP A 88 -10.38 -23.98 24.66
CA ASP A 88 -10.12 -24.79 23.46
C ASP A 88 -10.15 -23.99 22.15
N VAL A 89 -10.43 -22.68 22.20
CA VAL A 89 -10.40 -21.79 21.03
C VAL A 89 -9.44 -20.63 21.30
N THR A 90 -8.22 -20.74 20.77
CA THR A 90 -7.22 -19.66 20.87
C THR A 90 -7.34 -18.74 19.66
N GLU A 91 -7.65 -17.46 19.90
CA GLU A 91 -7.60 -16.41 18.88
C GLU A 91 -6.28 -15.65 19.00
N LEU A 92 -5.52 -15.60 17.90
CA LEU A 92 -4.27 -14.85 17.78
C LEU A 92 -4.41 -13.80 16.68
N ASP A 93 -4.16 -12.54 17.04
CA ASP A 93 -4.00 -11.44 16.09
C ASP A 93 -2.54 -11.38 15.62
N ALA A 94 -2.29 -11.73 14.36
CA ALA A 94 -0.96 -11.77 13.79
C ALA A 94 -0.34 -10.38 13.58
N ALA A 95 -1.13 -9.30 13.56
CA ALA A 95 -0.59 -7.94 13.54
C ALA A 95 0.10 -7.57 14.87
N SER A 96 -0.28 -8.23 15.97
CA SER A 96 0.30 -8.04 17.30
C SER A 96 1.23 -9.17 17.75
N HIS A 97 1.00 -10.41 17.28
CA HIS A 97 1.68 -11.64 17.73
C HIS A 97 2.07 -12.53 16.53
N GLY A 98 2.56 -11.93 15.44
CA GLY A 98 2.98 -12.65 14.22
C GLY A 98 4.37 -13.31 14.30
N GLY A 99 4.96 -13.41 15.49
CA GLY A 99 6.33 -13.83 15.71
C GLY A 99 6.58 -15.33 15.55
N VAL A 100 7.86 -15.68 15.43
CA VAL A 100 8.31 -17.09 15.36
C VAL A 100 8.07 -17.81 16.69
N ASP A 101 8.17 -17.09 17.81
CA ASP A 101 8.00 -17.67 19.14
C ASP A 101 6.51 -17.78 19.54
N ASP A 102 5.66 -16.82 19.16
CA ASP A 102 4.19 -16.95 19.29
C ASP A 102 3.67 -18.19 18.55
N THR A 103 4.18 -18.41 17.33
CA THR A 103 3.78 -19.54 16.48
C THR A 103 4.40 -20.88 16.93
N ARG A 104 5.59 -20.87 17.55
CA ARG A 104 6.13 -22.03 18.28
C ARG A 104 5.29 -22.36 19.51
N GLU A 105 4.86 -21.37 20.29
CA GLU A 105 3.95 -21.60 21.41
C GLU A 105 2.60 -22.18 20.95
N LEU A 106 2.01 -21.67 19.86
CA LEU A 106 0.82 -22.28 19.26
C LEU A 106 1.06 -23.72 18.82
N ARG A 107 2.21 -24.00 18.18
CA ARG A 107 2.61 -25.35 17.75
C ARG A 107 2.69 -26.31 18.94
N ASP A 108 3.32 -25.89 20.03
CA ASP A 108 3.50 -26.75 21.20
C ASP A 108 2.17 -26.96 21.94
N LYS A 109 1.30 -25.93 21.96
CA LYS A 109 -0.10 -26.01 22.42
C LYS A 109 -1.03 -26.80 21.49
N ALA A 110 -0.58 -27.24 20.31
CA ALA A 110 -1.39 -27.97 19.32
C ALA A 110 -1.49 -29.47 19.63
N PHE A 111 -0.40 -30.06 20.13
CA PHE A 111 -0.31 -31.50 20.41
C PHE A 111 -1.12 -31.94 21.64
N HIS A 112 -1.52 -31.00 22.50
CA HIS A 112 -2.41 -31.28 23.62
C HIS A 112 -3.87 -31.43 23.15
N ALA A 113 -4.55 -32.44 23.69
CA ALA A 113 -5.98 -32.65 23.48
C ALA A 113 -6.82 -31.49 24.05
N PRO A 114 -8.08 -31.29 23.59
CA PRO A 114 -8.98 -30.29 24.15
C PRO A 114 -9.31 -30.59 25.62
N ALA A 115 -9.57 -29.54 26.41
CA ALA A 115 -9.85 -29.67 27.84
C ALA A 115 -11.34 -29.95 28.15
N ALA A 116 -12.26 -29.38 27.37
CA ALA A 116 -13.71 -29.55 27.56
C ALA A 116 -14.50 -29.70 26.24
N SER A 117 -13.91 -29.30 25.12
CA SER A 117 -14.57 -29.23 23.81
C SER A 117 -14.24 -30.44 22.92
N ARG A 118 -14.87 -30.52 21.74
CA ARG A 118 -14.62 -31.60 20.76
C ARG A 118 -13.32 -31.40 19.98
N TYR A 119 -13.02 -30.15 19.64
CA TYR A 119 -11.88 -29.74 18.85
C TYR A 119 -11.12 -28.60 19.54
N ARG A 120 -9.80 -28.58 19.36
CA ARG A 120 -8.94 -27.45 19.68
C ARG A 120 -8.81 -26.60 18.42
N VAL A 121 -9.28 -25.36 18.47
CA VAL A 121 -9.39 -24.48 17.30
C VAL A 121 -8.43 -23.30 17.45
N PHE A 122 -7.62 -23.06 16.42
CA PHE A 122 -6.75 -21.89 16.35
C PHE A 122 -7.22 -20.93 15.26
N ILE A 123 -7.68 -19.76 15.68
CA ILE A 123 -8.08 -18.66 14.77
C ILE A 123 -6.92 -17.69 14.70
N ILE A 124 -6.33 -17.53 13.52
CA ILE A 124 -5.21 -16.61 13.26
C ILE A 124 -5.75 -15.48 12.38
N ASP A 125 -6.03 -14.32 12.98
CA ASP A 125 -6.57 -13.16 12.26
C ASP A 125 -5.45 -12.28 11.70
N GLU A 126 -5.77 -11.62 10.58
CA GLU A 126 -4.85 -10.93 9.66
C GLU A 126 -3.53 -11.69 9.41
N ALA A 127 -3.64 -12.98 9.10
CA ALA A 127 -2.57 -13.95 8.93
C ALA A 127 -1.46 -13.57 7.92
N HIS A 128 -1.68 -12.61 7.03
CA HIS A 128 -0.60 -12.05 6.18
C HIS A 128 0.50 -11.33 6.97
N MET A 129 0.24 -10.99 8.24
CA MET A 129 1.21 -10.40 9.17
C MET A 129 2.07 -11.45 9.90
N VAL A 130 1.77 -12.76 9.76
CA VAL A 130 2.61 -13.82 10.32
C VAL A 130 3.95 -13.84 9.57
N THR A 131 5.06 -13.76 10.30
CA THR A 131 6.40 -13.84 9.73
C THR A 131 6.63 -15.16 8.98
N ALA A 132 7.40 -15.15 7.89
CA ALA A 132 7.66 -16.35 7.08
C ALA A 132 8.25 -17.51 7.91
N ALA A 133 9.12 -17.19 8.88
CA ALA A 133 9.66 -18.17 9.82
C ALA A 133 8.61 -18.71 10.81
N GLY A 134 7.60 -17.91 11.18
CA GLY A 134 6.46 -18.37 11.97
C GLY A 134 5.51 -19.28 11.19
N PHE A 135 5.21 -18.96 9.92
CA PHE A 135 4.50 -19.90 9.04
C PHE A 135 5.27 -21.23 8.89
N ASN A 136 6.59 -21.18 8.72
CA ASN A 136 7.41 -22.39 8.65
C ASN A 136 7.40 -23.22 9.95
N ALA A 137 7.22 -22.59 11.11
CA ALA A 137 7.03 -23.31 12.38
C ALA A 137 5.66 -24.03 12.47
N LEU A 138 4.65 -23.56 11.74
CA LEU A 138 3.32 -24.16 11.67
C LEU A 138 3.18 -25.21 10.55
N LEU A 139 3.99 -25.14 9.48
CA LEU A 139 3.86 -26.00 8.28
C LEU A 139 3.66 -27.48 8.62
N LYS A 140 4.50 -28.06 9.50
CA LYS A 140 4.39 -29.48 9.84
C LYS A 140 3.04 -29.88 10.44
N ILE A 141 2.38 -29.01 11.22
CA ILE A 141 1.06 -29.31 11.79
C ILE A 141 -0.08 -29.02 10.79
N VAL A 142 0.13 -28.08 9.86
CA VAL A 142 -0.83 -27.84 8.76
C VAL A 142 -0.74 -28.96 7.71
N GLU A 143 0.39 -29.67 7.66
CA GLU A 143 0.63 -30.87 6.84
C GLU A 143 0.12 -32.15 7.50
N GLU A 144 0.45 -32.38 8.78
CA GLU A 144 0.07 -33.57 9.56
C GLU A 144 -0.62 -33.18 10.88
N PRO A 145 -1.86 -32.66 10.84
CA PRO A 145 -2.59 -32.23 12.04
C PRO A 145 -3.13 -33.41 12.87
N PRO A 146 -3.12 -33.31 14.21
CA PRO A 146 -3.92 -34.18 15.07
C PRO A 146 -5.42 -34.11 14.73
N GLU A 147 -6.15 -35.23 14.86
CA GLU A 147 -7.58 -35.32 14.50
C GLU A 147 -8.48 -34.31 15.26
N HIS A 148 -8.06 -33.88 16.45
CA HIS A 148 -8.77 -32.90 17.27
C HIS A 148 -8.44 -31.44 16.93
N LEU A 149 -7.52 -31.16 16.00
CA LEU A 149 -7.00 -29.81 15.75
C LEU A 149 -7.58 -29.18 14.47
N ILE A 150 -8.04 -27.93 14.56
CA ILE A 150 -8.55 -27.17 13.40
C ILE A 150 -7.96 -25.76 13.36
N PHE A 151 -7.32 -25.41 12.24
CA PHE A 151 -6.83 -24.05 11.94
C PHE A 151 -7.87 -23.25 11.13
N ILE A 152 -8.03 -21.98 11.48
CA ILE A 152 -8.79 -21.00 10.70
C ILE A 152 -7.94 -19.73 10.53
N PHE A 153 -7.32 -19.59 9.37
CA PHE A 153 -6.57 -18.39 8.99
C PHE A 153 -7.54 -17.35 8.41
N ALA A 154 -7.54 -16.12 8.90
CA ALA A 154 -8.28 -15.00 8.32
C ALA A 154 -7.29 -13.94 7.81
N THR A 155 -7.51 -13.36 6.62
CA THR A 155 -6.58 -12.39 6.03
C THR A 155 -7.25 -11.44 5.04
N THR A 156 -6.78 -10.19 4.93
CA THR A 156 -7.09 -9.32 3.78
C THR A 156 -6.38 -9.72 2.50
N GLU A 157 -5.15 -10.23 2.63
CA GLU A 157 -4.20 -10.44 1.53
C GLU A 157 -3.82 -11.92 1.43
N PRO A 158 -4.56 -12.74 0.66
CA PRO A 158 -4.29 -14.19 0.54
C PRO A 158 -3.04 -14.51 -0.29
N GLU A 159 -2.57 -13.60 -1.13
CA GLU A 159 -1.32 -13.69 -1.89
C GLU A 159 -0.07 -13.63 -1.01
N LYS A 160 -0.10 -12.84 0.09
CA LYS A 160 0.98 -12.75 1.09
C LYS A 160 1.11 -14.00 1.98
N VAL A 161 0.06 -14.80 2.11
CA VAL A 161 0.12 -16.09 2.83
C VAL A 161 0.93 -17.09 2.01
N LEU A 162 1.85 -17.82 2.65
CA LEU A 162 2.75 -18.75 1.95
C LEU A 162 1.97 -19.75 1.07
N PRO A 163 2.39 -19.99 -0.19
CA PRO A 163 1.72 -20.94 -1.08
C PRO A 163 1.56 -22.35 -0.50
N THR A 164 2.52 -22.78 0.33
CA THR A 164 2.55 -24.07 1.04
C THR A 164 1.52 -24.21 2.17
N ILE A 165 1.04 -23.09 2.72
CA ILE A 165 -0.12 -23.05 3.62
C ILE A 165 -1.40 -22.99 2.78
N ARG A 166 -1.44 -22.09 1.79
CA ARG A 166 -2.62 -21.84 0.95
C ARG A 166 -3.07 -23.08 0.16
N SER A 167 -2.14 -23.96 -0.25
CA SER A 167 -2.46 -25.22 -0.94
C SER A 167 -3.08 -26.30 -0.04
N ARG A 168 -3.03 -26.12 1.29
CA ARG A 168 -3.52 -27.10 2.28
C ARG A 168 -4.75 -26.59 3.05
N THR A 169 -4.99 -25.29 3.05
CA THR A 169 -6.22 -24.67 3.55
C THR A 169 -7.36 -24.75 2.53
N HIS A 170 -8.58 -25.05 2.99
CA HIS A 170 -9.78 -24.81 2.18
C HIS A 170 -10.09 -23.31 2.13
N HIS A 171 -10.03 -22.72 0.94
CA HIS A 171 -10.10 -21.27 0.73
C HIS A 171 -11.53 -20.77 0.48
N TYR A 172 -11.98 -19.82 1.30
CA TYR A 172 -13.29 -19.16 1.22
C TYR A 172 -13.12 -17.64 1.05
N PRO A 173 -13.43 -17.08 -0.13
CA PRO A 173 -13.29 -15.65 -0.40
C PRO A 173 -14.56 -14.87 -0.02
N PHE A 174 -14.48 -14.08 1.05
CA PHE A 174 -15.49 -13.12 1.47
C PHE A 174 -15.46 -11.85 0.61
N ARG A 175 -16.62 -11.19 0.46
CA ARG A 175 -16.81 -10.00 -0.40
C ARG A 175 -17.36 -8.82 0.40
N LEU A 176 -17.29 -7.61 -0.15
CA LEU A 176 -18.06 -6.47 0.38
C LEU A 176 -19.55 -6.66 0.06
N LEU A 177 -20.45 -6.07 0.85
CA LEU A 177 -21.88 -6.20 0.61
C LEU A 177 -22.36 -5.21 -0.46
N ALA A 178 -23.31 -5.63 -1.29
CA ALA A 178 -23.97 -4.72 -2.22
C ALA A 178 -24.75 -3.62 -1.45
N PRO A 179 -24.86 -2.39 -1.99
CA PRO A 179 -25.53 -1.28 -1.30
C PRO A 179 -26.97 -1.59 -0.86
N SER A 180 -27.74 -2.30 -1.67
CA SER A 180 -29.10 -2.74 -1.35
C SER A 180 -29.14 -3.73 -0.17
N THR A 181 -28.26 -4.73 -0.17
CA THR A 181 -28.09 -5.69 0.93
C THR A 181 -27.64 -4.99 2.22
N MET A 182 -26.71 -4.03 2.11
CA MET A 182 -26.25 -3.23 3.25
C MET A 182 -27.38 -2.35 3.81
N ARG A 183 -28.16 -1.68 2.95
CA ARG A 183 -29.32 -0.89 3.38
C ARG A 183 -30.29 -1.73 4.20
N GLY A 184 -30.68 -2.92 3.72
CA GLY A 184 -31.59 -3.81 4.45
C GLY A 184 -31.06 -4.27 5.82
N LEU A 185 -29.73 -4.44 5.96
CA LEU A 185 -29.09 -4.71 7.25
C LEU A 185 -29.15 -3.50 8.19
N LEU A 186 -28.86 -2.29 7.68
CA LEU A 186 -28.89 -1.05 8.47
C LEU A 186 -30.34 -0.71 8.89
N GLU A 187 -31.32 -0.79 7.99
CA GLU A 187 -32.74 -0.57 8.28
C GLU A 187 -33.26 -1.53 9.36
N LYS A 188 -32.91 -2.82 9.28
CA LYS A 188 -33.25 -3.83 10.29
C LYS A 188 -32.66 -3.48 11.67
N ILE A 189 -31.44 -2.95 11.72
CA ILE A 189 -30.76 -2.58 12.97
C ILE A 189 -31.32 -1.28 13.55
N CYS A 190 -31.56 -0.25 12.74
CA CYS A 190 -32.26 0.98 13.17
C CYS A 190 -33.63 0.67 13.78
N ALA A 191 -34.41 -0.21 13.14
CA ALA A 191 -35.70 -0.66 13.64
C ALA A 191 -35.62 -1.45 14.96
N GLN A 192 -34.47 -2.09 15.26
CA GLN A 192 -34.23 -2.81 16.52
C GLN A 192 -33.69 -1.91 17.65
N GLU A 193 -33.01 -0.81 17.33
CA GLU A 193 -32.65 0.23 18.31
C GLU A 193 -33.80 1.24 18.53
N GLY A 194 -34.80 1.27 17.66
CA GLY A 194 -35.98 2.13 17.77
C GLY A 194 -35.74 3.60 17.40
N VAL A 195 -34.60 3.93 16.79
CA VAL A 195 -34.24 5.30 16.40
C VAL A 195 -34.65 5.56 14.94
N PRO A 196 -35.43 6.63 14.65
CA PRO A 196 -35.73 7.00 13.28
C PRO A 196 -34.48 7.53 12.55
N VAL A 197 -34.26 7.05 11.33
CA VAL A 197 -33.17 7.47 10.45
C VAL A 197 -33.77 7.83 9.09
N GLU A 198 -33.45 9.01 8.59
CA GLU A 198 -33.97 9.52 7.32
C GLU A 198 -33.47 8.67 6.13
N PRO A 199 -34.31 8.32 5.13
CA PRO A 199 -33.90 7.44 4.01
C PRO A 199 -32.68 7.91 3.22
N ALA A 200 -32.43 9.23 3.17
CA ALA A 200 -31.27 9.84 2.53
C ALA A 200 -29.94 9.64 3.29
N VAL A 201 -29.98 9.22 4.56
CA VAL A 201 -28.78 8.96 5.38
C VAL A 201 -28.14 7.61 5.06
N TYR A 202 -28.93 6.58 4.70
CA TYR A 202 -28.38 5.25 4.43
C TYR A 202 -27.31 5.24 3.32
N PRO A 203 -27.49 5.90 2.15
CA PRO A 203 -26.42 6.03 1.15
C PRO A 203 -25.13 6.64 1.71
N LEU A 204 -25.22 7.70 2.52
CA LEU A 204 -24.04 8.34 3.14
C LEU A 204 -23.29 7.36 4.06
N VAL A 205 -24.03 6.62 4.91
CA VAL A 205 -23.45 5.61 5.82
C VAL A 205 -22.80 4.47 5.04
N ILE A 206 -23.43 3.99 3.97
CA ILE A 206 -22.90 2.91 3.12
C ILE A 206 -21.63 3.36 2.38
N LYS A 207 -21.62 4.60 1.87
CA LYS A 207 -20.48 5.21 1.16
C LYS A 207 -19.31 5.52 2.10
N ALA A 208 -19.58 5.97 3.32
CA ALA A 208 -18.56 6.19 4.36
C ALA A 208 -18.00 4.86 4.90
N GLY A 209 -18.84 3.84 5.07
CA GLY A 209 -18.45 2.48 5.46
C GLY A 209 -17.82 1.63 4.35
N GLY A 210 -17.74 2.13 3.12
CA GLY A 210 -17.07 1.45 2.00
C GLY A 210 -17.60 0.04 1.68
N GLY A 211 -18.89 -0.22 1.92
CA GLY A 211 -19.51 -1.55 1.74
C GLY A 211 -19.09 -2.61 2.78
N SER A 212 -18.29 -2.25 3.79
CA SER A 212 -17.88 -3.11 4.91
C SER A 212 -18.93 -3.04 6.02
N PRO A 213 -19.61 -4.14 6.41
CA PRO A 213 -20.67 -4.07 7.42
C PRO A 213 -20.15 -3.69 8.81
N ARG A 214 -18.90 -4.05 9.17
CA ARG A 214 -18.25 -3.56 10.41
C ARG A 214 -18.08 -2.04 10.39
N ASP A 215 -17.64 -1.48 9.27
CA ASP A 215 -17.31 -0.06 9.17
C ASP A 215 -18.61 0.76 9.03
N SER A 216 -19.56 0.36 8.18
CA SER A 216 -20.90 0.95 8.08
C SER A 216 -21.65 0.96 9.42
N LEU A 217 -21.57 -0.12 10.22
CA LEU A 217 -22.18 -0.15 11.56
C LEU A 217 -21.45 0.71 12.58
N SER A 218 -20.13 0.91 12.43
CA SER A 218 -19.37 1.83 13.30
C SER A 218 -19.72 3.29 12.97
N VAL A 219 -19.89 3.60 11.68
CA VAL A 219 -20.38 4.91 11.19
C VAL A 219 -21.82 5.17 11.67
N LEU A 220 -22.71 4.17 11.60
CA LEU A 220 -24.09 4.31 12.11
C LEU A 220 -24.11 4.50 13.64
N ASP A 221 -23.28 3.76 14.40
CA ASP A 221 -23.15 3.89 15.86
C ASP A 221 -22.77 5.33 16.27
N GLN A 222 -21.85 5.96 15.53
CA GLN A 222 -21.46 7.36 15.71
C GLN A 222 -22.63 8.34 15.44
N LEU A 223 -23.46 8.08 14.42
CA LEU A 223 -24.64 8.92 14.14
C LEU A 223 -25.75 8.73 15.19
N LEU A 224 -26.01 7.49 15.62
CA LEU A 224 -27.00 7.19 16.66
C LEU A 224 -26.59 7.75 18.03
N ALA A 225 -25.30 7.66 18.39
CA ALA A 225 -24.77 8.27 19.62
C ALA A 225 -24.91 9.81 19.63
N GLY A 226 -24.99 10.42 18.45
CA GLY A 226 -25.28 11.85 18.29
C GLY A 226 -26.75 12.19 18.08
N ALA A 227 -27.70 11.24 18.02
CA ALA A 227 -29.09 11.49 17.64
C ALA A 227 -29.88 12.28 18.72
N GLY A 228 -30.84 13.08 18.26
CA GLY A 228 -31.82 13.75 19.13
C GLY A 228 -33.18 13.05 19.13
N GLU A 229 -34.22 13.69 19.68
CA GLU A 229 -35.61 13.18 19.60
C GLU A 229 -36.11 13.09 18.15
N GLU A 230 -35.55 13.90 17.24
CA GLU A 230 -35.80 13.85 15.79
C GLU A 230 -35.07 12.69 15.08
N GLY A 231 -34.21 11.94 15.78
CA GLY A 231 -33.40 10.86 15.23
C GLY A 231 -32.16 11.33 14.45
N VAL A 232 -31.87 10.66 13.34
CA VAL A 232 -30.75 10.98 12.44
C VAL A 232 -31.28 11.56 11.13
N THR A 233 -31.09 12.86 10.96
CA THR A 233 -31.45 13.64 9.77
C THR A 233 -30.26 13.82 8.82
N TYR A 234 -30.54 14.04 7.53
CA TYR A 234 -29.54 14.18 6.47
C TYR A 234 -28.50 15.30 6.73
N PRO A 235 -28.87 16.54 7.15
CA PRO A 235 -27.89 17.58 7.43
C PRO A 235 -26.95 17.21 8.59
N ARG A 236 -27.49 16.55 9.62
CA ARG A 236 -26.71 16.08 10.78
C ARG A 236 -25.73 14.98 10.38
N ALA A 237 -26.13 14.09 9.46
CA ALA A 237 -25.23 13.09 8.92
C ALA A 237 -24.08 13.71 8.12
N LEU A 238 -24.33 14.69 7.24
CA LEU A 238 -23.26 15.40 6.53
C LEU A 238 -22.25 16.04 7.51
N SER A 239 -22.73 16.80 8.51
CA SER A 239 -21.85 17.46 9.49
C SER A 239 -21.05 16.51 10.38
N LEU A 240 -21.55 15.28 10.66
CA LEU A 240 -20.86 14.30 11.51
C LEU A 240 -19.95 13.34 10.73
N LEU A 241 -20.25 13.08 9.45
CA LEU A 241 -19.46 12.18 8.61
C LEU A 241 -18.37 12.89 7.80
N GLY A 242 -18.48 14.21 7.62
CA GLY A 242 -17.54 14.98 6.78
C GLY A 242 -17.60 14.62 5.28
N VAL A 243 -18.60 13.83 4.86
CA VAL A 243 -18.87 13.52 3.44
C VAL A 243 -19.27 14.80 2.73
N THR A 244 -18.73 15.03 1.53
CA THR A 244 -19.05 16.20 0.71
C THR A 244 -20.54 16.21 0.36
N ASP A 245 -21.20 17.36 0.56
CA ASP A 245 -22.57 17.58 0.09
C ASP A 245 -22.62 17.48 -1.44
N VAL A 246 -23.60 16.75 -1.98
CA VAL A 246 -23.84 16.61 -3.43
C VAL A 246 -23.99 17.98 -4.09
N ALA A 247 -24.56 18.97 -3.38
CA ALA A 247 -24.66 20.35 -3.88
C ALA A 247 -23.28 20.97 -4.20
N LEU A 248 -22.25 20.73 -3.37
CA LEU A 248 -20.89 21.25 -3.62
C LEU A 248 -20.21 20.55 -4.81
N ILE A 249 -20.58 19.31 -5.10
CA ILE A 249 -20.13 18.57 -6.29
C ILE A 249 -20.82 19.11 -7.55
N ASP A 250 -22.13 19.32 -7.51
CA ASP A 250 -22.89 19.85 -8.66
C ASP A 250 -22.51 21.30 -8.98
N GLU A 251 -22.34 22.16 -7.97
CA GLU A 251 -21.81 23.52 -8.14
C GLU A 251 -20.41 23.53 -8.76
N ALA A 252 -19.53 22.59 -8.37
CA ALA A 252 -18.19 22.47 -8.94
C ALA A 252 -18.24 22.02 -10.41
N VAL A 253 -19.11 21.07 -10.76
CA VAL A 253 -19.30 20.63 -12.16
C VAL A 253 -19.92 21.73 -13.02
N ASP A 254 -20.96 22.42 -12.53
CA ASP A 254 -21.57 23.52 -13.28
C ASP A 254 -20.58 24.69 -13.47
N ALA A 255 -19.80 25.05 -12.43
CA ALA A 255 -18.73 26.06 -12.55
C ALA A 255 -17.64 25.65 -13.55
N LEU A 256 -17.22 24.38 -13.54
CA LEU A 256 -16.29 23.83 -14.54
C LEU A 256 -16.87 23.88 -15.96
N SER A 257 -18.17 23.57 -16.13
CA SER A 257 -18.86 23.66 -17.42
C SER A 257 -18.91 25.10 -17.95
N ALA A 258 -19.19 26.07 -17.08
CA ALA A 258 -19.21 27.49 -17.39
C ALA A 258 -17.80 28.09 -17.59
N SER A 259 -16.75 27.36 -17.20
CA SER A 259 -15.38 27.90 -17.02
C SER A 259 -15.30 29.05 -16.01
N ASP A 260 -16.20 29.09 -15.04
CA ASP A 260 -16.24 30.14 -14.01
C ASP A 260 -15.30 29.78 -12.84
N GLY A 261 -14.11 30.38 -12.87
CA GLY A 261 -13.14 30.25 -11.78
C GLY A 261 -13.59 30.90 -10.47
N ALA A 262 -14.40 31.95 -10.49
CA ALA A 262 -14.88 32.59 -9.25
C ALA A 262 -15.88 31.68 -8.54
N ALA A 263 -16.80 31.05 -9.28
CA ALA A 263 -17.71 30.04 -8.75
C ALA A 263 -16.96 28.78 -8.26
N LEU A 264 -15.98 28.28 -9.04
CA LEU A 264 -15.23 27.07 -8.65
C LEU A 264 -14.39 27.29 -7.38
N PHE A 265 -13.59 28.36 -7.31
CA PHE A 265 -12.78 28.63 -6.12
C PHE A 265 -13.65 29.02 -4.91
N GLY A 266 -14.77 29.73 -5.12
CA GLY A 266 -15.76 29.96 -4.06
C GLY A 266 -16.49 28.70 -3.58
N THR A 267 -16.42 27.60 -4.34
CA THR A 267 -16.88 26.27 -3.90
C THR A 267 -15.77 25.54 -3.14
N VAL A 268 -14.52 25.62 -3.59
CA VAL A 268 -13.36 25.11 -2.84
C VAL A 268 -13.23 25.79 -1.47
N ASP A 269 -13.41 27.11 -1.36
CA ASP A 269 -13.41 27.80 -0.06
C ASP A 269 -14.52 27.29 0.87
N ARG A 270 -15.75 27.08 0.37
CA ARG A 270 -16.85 26.50 1.17
C ARG A 270 -16.58 25.07 1.62
N VAL A 271 -15.90 24.25 0.78
CA VAL A 271 -15.45 22.91 1.15
C VAL A 271 -14.46 22.97 2.32
N MET A 272 -13.53 23.93 2.30
CA MET A 272 -12.55 24.15 3.38
C MET A 272 -13.20 24.72 4.65
N ASP A 273 -14.09 25.71 4.54
CA ASP A 273 -14.77 26.37 5.66
C ASP A 273 -15.73 25.40 6.40
N ALA A 274 -16.33 24.46 5.67
CA ALA A 274 -17.12 23.36 6.23
C ALA A 274 -16.26 22.24 6.86
N GLY A 275 -14.92 22.30 6.71
CA GLY A 275 -13.99 21.32 7.30
C GLY A 275 -13.91 19.98 6.58
N HIS A 276 -14.36 19.89 5.32
CA HIS A 276 -14.23 18.66 4.54
C HIS A 276 -12.76 18.37 4.15
N ASP A 277 -12.40 17.09 4.07
CA ASP A 277 -11.09 16.68 3.55
C ASP A 277 -10.97 17.00 2.03
N PRO A 278 -9.95 17.76 1.57
CA PRO A 278 -9.80 18.10 0.16
C PRO A 278 -9.63 16.88 -0.75
N ARG A 279 -9.02 15.80 -0.23
CA ARG A 279 -8.81 14.57 -0.97
C ARG A 279 -10.10 13.74 -1.08
N ARG A 280 -10.96 13.77 -0.06
CA ARG A 280 -12.33 13.25 -0.12
C ARG A 280 -13.19 13.99 -1.13
N PHE A 281 -13.17 15.33 -1.11
CA PHE A 281 -13.85 16.15 -2.13
C PHE A 281 -13.39 15.78 -3.55
N ALA A 282 -12.08 15.64 -3.77
CA ALA A 282 -11.53 15.23 -5.06
C ALA A 282 -11.95 13.79 -5.47
N LEU A 283 -12.11 12.86 -4.52
CA LEU A 283 -12.63 11.51 -4.78
C LEU A 283 -14.11 11.54 -5.18
N ASP A 284 -14.94 12.28 -4.44
CA ASP A 284 -16.38 12.42 -4.74
C ASP A 284 -16.60 13.17 -6.09
N LEU A 285 -15.73 14.12 -6.44
CA LEU A 285 -15.74 14.78 -7.76
C LEU A 285 -15.32 13.85 -8.90
N LEU A 286 -14.27 13.03 -8.72
CA LEU A 286 -13.89 12.01 -9.72
C LEU A 286 -15.01 10.98 -9.93
N GLU A 287 -15.74 10.64 -8.87
CA GLU A 287 -16.90 9.75 -8.96
C GLU A 287 -18.05 10.37 -9.77
N ARG A 288 -18.43 11.64 -9.51
CA ARG A 288 -19.40 12.35 -10.36
C ARG A 288 -18.94 12.40 -11.82
N LEU A 289 -17.65 12.67 -12.09
CA LEU A 289 -17.11 12.69 -13.45
C LEU A 289 -17.19 11.31 -14.13
N ARG A 290 -16.87 10.22 -13.41
CA ARG A 290 -17.07 8.83 -13.89
C ARG A 290 -18.52 8.59 -14.30
N ASP A 291 -19.46 8.99 -13.45
CA ASP A 291 -20.88 8.67 -13.65
C ASP A 291 -21.50 9.49 -14.81
N LEU A 292 -21.06 10.73 -15.01
CA LEU A 292 -21.38 11.53 -16.19
C LEU A 292 -20.87 10.87 -17.48
N ILE A 293 -19.64 10.34 -17.48
CA ILE A 293 -19.07 9.58 -18.62
C ILE A 293 -19.87 8.30 -18.87
N LEU A 294 -20.22 7.53 -17.83
CA LEU A 294 -21.01 6.30 -17.95
C LEU A 294 -22.41 6.56 -18.51
N MET A 295 -23.12 7.59 -18.03
CA MET A 295 -24.44 7.99 -18.54
C MET A 295 -24.38 8.54 -19.98
N GLN A 296 -23.24 9.11 -20.40
CA GLN A 296 -23.04 9.56 -21.78
C GLN A 296 -22.71 8.40 -22.73
N ALA A 297 -21.97 7.39 -22.26
CA ALA A 297 -21.60 6.21 -23.04
C ALA A 297 -22.71 5.14 -23.10
N VAL A 298 -23.58 5.06 -22.08
CA VAL A 298 -24.65 4.06 -21.95
C VAL A 298 -25.95 4.77 -21.56
N SER A 299 -26.87 4.90 -22.53
CA SER A 299 -28.13 5.65 -22.37
C SER A 299 -29.06 5.12 -21.27
N ASP A 300 -28.94 3.83 -20.92
CA ASP A 300 -29.68 3.12 -19.89
C ASP A 300 -28.80 2.77 -18.65
N ALA A 301 -27.72 3.53 -18.41
CA ALA A 301 -26.78 3.29 -17.31
C ALA A 301 -27.44 3.15 -15.93
N SER A 302 -28.43 3.99 -15.62
CA SER A 302 -29.17 3.94 -14.35
C SER A 302 -30.07 2.70 -14.24
N GLU A 303 -30.73 2.29 -15.33
CA GLU A 303 -31.58 1.08 -15.35
C GLU A 303 -30.76 -0.20 -15.19
N ARG A 304 -29.51 -0.19 -15.66
CA ARG A 304 -28.54 -1.28 -15.49
C ARG A 304 -27.79 -1.26 -14.14
N GLY A 305 -28.03 -0.25 -13.29
CA GLY A 305 -27.30 -0.08 -12.03
C GLY A 305 -25.81 0.25 -12.21
N LEU A 306 -25.41 0.81 -13.34
CA LEU A 306 -24.04 1.31 -13.57
C LEU A 306 -23.79 2.65 -12.87
N VAL A 307 -24.85 3.40 -12.58
CA VAL A 307 -24.87 4.62 -11.76
C VAL A 307 -26.04 4.51 -10.78
N ASP A 308 -25.75 4.48 -9.49
CA ASP A 308 -26.73 4.38 -8.39
C ASP A 308 -26.90 5.77 -7.73
N ALA A 309 -27.87 6.54 -8.24
CA ALA A 309 -28.18 7.88 -7.78
C ALA A 309 -29.72 8.12 -7.76
N PRO A 310 -30.25 8.96 -6.84
CA PRO A 310 -31.67 9.35 -6.83
C PRO A 310 -32.13 9.98 -8.15
N GLU A 311 -33.41 9.79 -8.49
CA GLU A 311 -33.97 10.27 -9.77
C GLU A 311 -33.79 11.79 -10.00
N ALA A 312 -33.85 12.60 -8.95
CA ALA A 312 -33.59 14.04 -9.00
C ALA A 312 -32.14 14.36 -9.39
N GLU A 313 -31.17 13.61 -8.86
CA GLU A 313 -29.75 13.76 -9.18
C GLU A 313 -29.46 13.31 -10.61
N LEU A 314 -30.09 12.21 -11.06
CA LEU A 314 -30.04 11.77 -12.46
C LEU A 314 -30.63 12.81 -13.45
N VAL A 315 -31.50 13.73 -13.02
CA VAL A 315 -31.93 14.87 -13.87
C VAL A 315 -30.80 15.88 -14.01
N THR A 316 -30.21 16.35 -12.90
CA THR A 316 -29.07 17.27 -12.91
C THR A 316 -27.91 16.75 -13.75
N MET A 317 -27.55 15.47 -13.59
CA MET A 317 -26.46 14.83 -14.34
C MET A 317 -26.72 14.81 -15.86
N ARG A 318 -27.97 14.60 -16.31
CA ARG A 318 -28.34 14.68 -17.74
C ARG A 318 -28.20 16.10 -18.31
N GLU A 319 -28.34 17.14 -17.49
CA GLU A 319 -28.07 18.52 -17.91
C GLU A 319 -26.56 18.81 -17.98
N GLN A 320 -25.80 18.37 -16.97
CA GLN A 320 -24.34 18.53 -16.92
C GLN A 320 -23.65 17.86 -18.13
N ILE A 321 -24.07 16.65 -18.52
CA ILE A 321 -23.55 15.94 -19.72
C ILE A 321 -23.69 16.78 -21.00
N GLN A 322 -24.80 17.52 -21.15
CA GLN A 322 -25.05 18.39 -22.32
C GLN A 322 -24.21 19.67 -22.32
N ARG A 323 -23.74 20.13 -21.15
CA ARG A 323 -22.92 21.35 -20.99
C ARG A 323 -21.42 21.09 -21.11
N VAL A 324 -20.96 19.92 -20.66
CA VAL A 324 -19.52 19.65 -20.49
C VAL A 324 -18.90 19.02 -21.74
N GLY A 325 -19.51 17.98 -22.32
CA GLY A 325 -18.97 17.26 -23.49
C GLY A 325 -17.97 16.13 -23.16
N PRO A 326 -17.85 15.09 -24.02
CA PRO A 326 -17.08 13.89 -23.75
C PRO A 326 -15.57 14.11 -23.59
N ALA A 327 -14.93 14.93 -24.43
CA ALA A 327 -13.49 15.16 -24.35
C ALA A 327 -13.12 15.95 -23.09
N THR A 328 -13.96 16.94 -22.73
CA THR A 328 -13.84 17.67 -21.47
C THR A 328 -14.02 16.79 -20.24
N LEU A 329 -15.09 15.98 -20.19
CA LEU A 329 -15.32 15.06 -19.05
C LEU A 329 -14.14 14.11 -18.86
N THR A 330 -13.62 13.57 -19.96
CA THR A 330 -12.44 12.68 -19.94
C THR A 330 -11.21 13.40 -19.36
N ARG A 331 -10.88 14.60 -19.86
CA ARG A 331 -9.72 15.35 -19.35
C ARG A 331 -9.89 15.80 -17.90
N PHE A 332 -11.10 16.13 -17.46
CA PHE A 332 -11.36 16.41 -16.05
C PHE A 332 -11.10 15.17 -15.19
N ALA A 333 -11.59 13.99 -15.60
CA ALA A 333 -11.32 12.74 -14.89
C ALA A 333 -9.82 12.40 -14.84
N GLU A 334 -9.08 12.56 -15.96
CA GLU A 334 -7.60 12.45 -16.01
C GLU A 334 -6.93 13.40 -15.00
N THR A 335 -7.33 14.67 -15.00
CA THR A 335 -6.73 15.71 -14.15
C THR A 335 -6.97 15.44 -12.66
N VAL A 336 -8.18 15.00 -12.29
CA VAL A 336 -8.51 14.68 -10.89
C VAL A 336 -7.84 13.38 -10.45
N HIS A 337 -7.76 12.36 -11.30
CA HIS A 337 -7.05 11.11 -10.99
C HIS A 337 -5.55 11.33 -10.74
N ALA A 338 -4.90 12.18 -11.55
CA ALA A 338 -3.51 12.61 -11.30
C ALA A 338 -3.38 13.38 -9.99
N GLY A 339 -4.23 14.39 -9.76
CA GLY A 339 -4.22 15.19 -8.52
C GLY A 339 -4.44 14.36 -7.25
N LEU A 340 -5.32 13.36 -7.29
CA LEU A 340 -5.56 12.42 -6.19
C LEU A 340 -4.35 11.54 -5.84
N SER A 341 -3.45 11.34 -6.80
CA SER A 341 -2.17 10.65 -6.60
C SER A 341 -1.15 11.61 -5.98
N GLU A 342 -1.05 12.84 -6.48
CA GLU A 342 -0.23 13.92 -5.89
C GLU A 342 -0.64 14.23 -4.43
N MET A 343 -1.91 14.06 -4.06
CA MET A 343 -2.44 14.29 -2.70
C MET A 343 -2.05 13.22 -1.66
N ARG A 344 -1.50 12.06 -2.04
CA ARG A 344 -1.14 11.01 -1.07
C ARG A 344 0.11 11.42 -0.28
N GLY A 345 -0.06 11.71 1.01
CA GLY A 345 1.03 12.16 1.88
C GLY A 345 1.37 13.66 1.77
N ALA A 346 0.59 14.42 1.02
CA ALA A 346 0.85 15.84 0.82
C ALA A 346 0.60 16.68 2.09
N THR A 347 1.55 17.55 2.43
CA THR A 347 1.45 18.48 3.58
C THR A 347 0.50 19.66 3.34
N ALA A 348 0.09 19.91 2.09
CA ALA A 348 -0.80 21.01 1.71
C ALA A 348 -1.91 20.54 0.74
N PRO A 349 -2.83 19.65 1.16
CA PRO A 349 -3.84 19.08 0.27
C PRO A 349 -4.81 20.12 -0.31
N ARG A 350 -5.10 21.21 0.42
CA ARG A 350 -5.86 22.38 -0.09
C ARG A 350 -5.21 22.98 -1.34
N LEU A 351 -3.89 23.21 -1.32
CA LEU A 351 -3.16 23.81 -2.45
C LEU A 351 -3.19 22.88 -3.67
N LEU A 352 -3.11 21.57 -3.47
CA LEU A 352 -3.24 20.60 -4.57
C LEU A 352 -4.65 20.58 -5.17
N LEU A 353 -5.69 20.72 -4.35
CA LEU A 353 -7.07 20.89 -4.83
C LEU A 353 -7.22 22.17 -5.65
N GLU A 354 -6.71 23.30 -5.17
CA GLU A 354 -6.71 24.57 -5.89
C GLU A 354 -5.95 24.50 -7.23
N VAL A 355 -4.76 23.87 -7.25
CA VAL A 355 -3.97 23.64 -8.46
C VAL A 355 -4.67 22.70 -9.44
N MET A 356 -5.32 21.64 -8.96
CA MET A 356 -6.09 20.69 -9.77
C MET A 356 -7.30 21.38 -10.43
N CYS A 357 -8.04 22.21 -9.67
CA CYS A 357 -9.10 23.07 -10.20
C CYS A 357 -8.58 24.06 -11.26
N ALA A 358 -7.42 24.69 -11.02
CA ALA A 358 -6.77 25.57 -12.01
C ALA A 358 -6.37 24.82 -13.30
N ARG A 359 -5.80 23.61 -13.20
CA ARG A 359 -5.47 22.76 -14.37
C ARG A 359 -6.72 22.41 -15.18
N MET A 360 -7.85 22.11 -14.52
CA MET A 360 -9.12 21.85 -15.22
C MET A 360 -9.65 23.09 -15.95
N LEU A 361 -9.61 24.28 -15.32
CA LEU A 361 -10.06 25.54 -15.94
C LEU A 361 -9.17 26.05 -17.09
N LEU A 362 -7.92 25.57 -17.22
CA LEU A 362 -6.93 26.09 -18.18
C LEU A 362 -6.50 25.08 -19.25
N PRO A 363 -7.35 24.75 -20.26
CA PRO A 363 -7.01 23.90 -21.40
C PRO A 363 -5.72 24.28 -22.16
N SER A 364 -5.30 25.54 -22.11
CA SER A 364 -4.11 26.04 -22.80
C SER A 364 -2.83 25.99 -21.94
N ALA A 365 -2.89 25.44 -20.73
CA ALA A 365 -1.74 25.22 -19.85
C ALA A 365 -1.15 23.79 -19.97
N SER A 366 -1.68 22.98 -20.88
CA SER A 366 -1.20 21.62 -21.20
C SER A 366 -1.17 21.43 -22.72
N ASP A 367 -0.11 20.79 -23.21
CA ASP A 367 0.05 20.39 -24.61
C ASP A 367 -0.37 18.92 -24.86
N THR A 368 -1.09 18.29 -23.93
CA THR A 368 -1.61 16.92 -24.10
C THR A 368 -2.68 16.85 -25.20
N GLU A 369 -2.78 15.69 -25.86
CA GLU A 369 -3.78 15.45 -26.90
C GLU A 369 -5.21 15.62 -26.36
N SER A 370 -5.49 15.18 -25.13
CA SER A 370 -6.77 15.44 -24.44
C SER A 370 -7.06 16.92 -24.19
N ALA A 371 -6.03 17.77 -24.01
CA ALA A 371 -6.19 19.21 -23.93
C ALA A 371 -6.49 19.85 -25.29
N VAL A 372 -5.90 19.33 -26.38
CA VAL A 372 -6.22 19.75 -27.75
C VAL A 372 -7.65 19.34 -28.15
N LEU A 373 -8.06 18.11 -27.85
CA LEU A 373 -9.41 17.60 -28.13
C LEU A 373 -10.49 18.43 -27.43
N GLN A 374 -10.34 18.74 -26.14
CA GLN A 374 -11.27 19.64 -25.44
C GLN A 374 -11.28 21.07 -26.05
N ARG A 375 -10.15 21.57 -26.55
CA ARG A 375 -10.11 22.89 -27.21
C ARG A 375 -10.84 22.88 -28.55
N LEU A 376 -10.84 21.76 -29.28
CA LEU A 376 -11.63 21.57 -30.49
C LEU A 376 -13.13 21.46 -30.15
N GLU A 377 -13.49 20.60 -29.20
CA GLU A 377 -14.86 20.39 -28.72
C GLU A 377 -15.53 21.72 -28.31
N ARG A 378 -14.84 22.57 -27.54
CA ARG A 378 -15.36 23.90 -27.15
C ARG A 378 -15.60 24.84 -28.34
N LEU A 379 -14.76 24.77 -29.38
CA LEU A 379 -14.94 25.57 -30.60
C LEU A 379 -16.14 25.06 -31.42
N GLU A 380 -16.34 23.74 -31.50
CA GLU A 380 -17.49 23.12 -32.17
C GLU A 380 -18.81 23.40 -31.45
N GLN A 381 -18.80 23.40 -30.11
CA GLN A 381 -19.92 23.84 -29.26
C GLN A 381 -20.17 25.36 -29.30
N GLY A 382 -19.30 26.15 -29.96
CA GLY A 382 -19.41 27.61 -30.03
C GLY A 382 -19.10 28.35 -28.71
N ILE A 383 -18.52 27.66 -27.73
CA ILE A 383 -18.15 28.26 -26.44
C ILE A 383 -16.87 29.10 -26.63
N PRO A 384 -16.91 30.42 -26.38
CA PRO A 384 -15.74 31.27 -26.59
C PRO A 384 -14.55 30.83 -25.72
N ALA A 385 -13.36 30.87 -26.30
CA ALA A 385 -12.12 30.53 -25.61
C ALA A 385 -11.77 31.62 -24.56
N ALA A 386 -12.12 31.35 -23.31
CA ALA A 386 -11.70 32.14 -22.16
C ALA A 386 -10.18 32.10 -22.02
N GLY A 387 -9.50 33.12 -22.57
CA GLY A 387 -8.03 33.22 -22.56
C GLY A 387 -7.41 34.11 -23.65
N VAL A 388 -8.12 34.40 -24.77
CA VAL A 388 -7.53 35.16 -25.90
C VAL A 388 -8.19 36.53 -26.16
N ALA A 389 -9.33 36.82 -25.53
CA ALA A 389 -10.11 38.05 -25.72
C ALA A 389 -9.52 39.32 -25.05
N ALA A 390 -8.19 39.51 -25.12
CA ALA A 390 -7.47 40.67 -24.57
C ALA A 390 -6.47 41.30 -25.55
N ALA A 391 -6.49 40.91 -26.84
CA ALA A 391 -5.72 41.55 -27.90
C ALA A 391 -6.52 41.65 -29.21
N ALA A 392 -6.22 42.68 -30.01
CA ALA A 392 -6.73 42.88 -31.38
C ALA A 392 -8.26 43.00 -31.59
N ALA A 393 -8.93 43.88 -30.82
CA ALA A 393 -10.11 44.56 -31.37
C ALA A 393 -9.65 45.61 -32.41
N PRO A 394 -10.16 45.61 -33.66
CA PRO A 394 -9.72 46.55 -34.69
C PRO A 394 -10.20 47.98 -34.37
N ARG A 395 -9.26 48.92 -34.38
CA ARG A 395 -9.49 50.31 -33.96
C ARG A 395 -10.22 51.11 -35.06
N ALA A 396 -11.55 51.00 -35.09
CA ALA A 396 -12.40 51.76 -36.00
C ALA A 396 -12.20 53.29 -35.82
N ALA A 397 -12.31 54.04 -36.92
CA ALA A 397 -11.94 55.45 -36.95
C ALA A 397 -12.90 56.34 -36.15
N ALA A 398 -12.34 57.26 -35.36
CA ALA A 398 -13.11 58.22 -34.58
C ALA A 398 -13.41 59.50 -35.38
N THR A 399 -14.70 59.85 -35.46
CA THR A 399 -15.16 61.16 -35.98
C THR A 399 -15.21 62.16 -34.81
N PRO A 400 -14.71 63.41 -34.96
CA PRO A 400 -14.66 64.36 -33.85
C PRO A 400 -16.03 64.96 -33.51
N ALA A 401 -16.30 65.07 -32.20
CA ALA A 401 -17.43 65.77 -31.60
C ALA A 401 -16.91 66.75 -30.51
N PRO A 402 -17.67 67.77 -30.09
CA PRO A 402 -17.08 69.05 -29.69
C PRO A 402 -16.48 69.11 -28.28
N THR A 403 -15.58 70.08 -28.12
CA THR A 403 -14.82 70.40 -26.90
C THR A 403 -15.68 70.95 -25.77
N VAL A 404 -15.41 70.49 -24.55
CA VAL A 404 -15.81 71.10 -23.26
C VAL A 404 -14.52 71.50 -22.52
N PRO A 405 -14.43 72.68 -21.87
CA PRO A 405 -13.19 73.16 -21.26
C PRO A 405 -12.81 72.42 -19.96
N PRO A 406 -11.54 72.48 -19.51
CA PRO A 406 -11.03 71.64 -18.42
C PRO A 406 -11.32 72.17 -17.01
N LEU A 407 -11.33 71.25 -16.04
CA LEU A 407 -11.18 71.51 -14.61
C LEU A 407 -9.84 70.93 -14.11
N GLU A 408 -9.39 71.40 -12.95
CA GLU A 408 -8.01 71.25 -12.47
C GLU A 408 -7.72 69.87 -11.82
N PRO A 409 -6.43 69.42 -11.78
CA PRO A 409 -6.09 68.04 -11.41
C PRO A 409 -5.87 67.82 -9.90
N GLU A 410 -6.58 66.84 -9.33
CA GLU A 410 -6.30 66.38 -7.95
C GLU A 410 -5.11 65.40 -7.88
N ILE A 411 -4.04 65.89 -7.27
CA ILE A 411 -3.05 65.22 -6.41
C ILE A 411 -2.99 63.67 -6.49
N ALA A 412 -1.95 63.14 -7.13
CA ALA A 412 -1.59 61.72 -7.03
C ALA A 412 -1.06 61.35 -5.62
N SER A 413 -1.61 60.29 -5.03
CA SER A 413 -1.20 59.78 -3.71
C SER A 413 0.17 59.08 -3.77
N LYS A 414 1.12 59.53 -2.95
CA LYS A 414 2.44 58.89 -2.82
C LYS A 414 2.42 57.84 -1.71
N PHE A 415 2.74 56.60 -2.07
CA PHE A 415 2.92 55.51 -1.10
C PHE A 415 4.15 55.78 -0.22
N GLN A 416 4.02 55.66 1.11
CA GLN A 416 5.13 55.80 2.07
C GLN A 416 5.37 54.47 2.81
N ARG A 417 6.64 54.17 3.14
CA ARG A 417 6.99 52.94 3.86
C ARG A 417 6.65 53.03 5.36
N PRO A 418 6.27 51.94 6.04
CA PRO A 418 5.81 51.96 7.44
C PRO A 418 6.78 52.51 8.49
N SER A 419 8.09 52.56 8.20
CA SER A 419 9.15 52.86 9.18
C SER A 419 9.36 54.34 9.53
N GLN A 420 8.51 55.26 9.04
CA GLN A 420 8.61 56.71 9.34
C GLN A 420 7.42 57.30 10.12
N ARG A 421 6.47 56.48 10.60
CA ARG A 421 5.34 56.96 11.40
C ARG A 421 5.76 57.22 12.86
N LYS A 422 6.28 58.42 13.14
CA LYS A 422 6.51 58.91 14.51
C LYS A 422 5.17 59.14 15.22
N ALA A 423 5.08 58.81 16.51
CA ALA A 423 3.86 58.87 17.30
C ALA A 423 3.68 60.21 18.06
N GLU A 424 2.45 60.71 18.10
CA GLU A 424 1.91 61.76 18.98
C GLU A 424 0.35 61.68 18.96
N PRO A 425 -0.40 62.34 19.86
CA PRO A 425 -0.92 61.65 21.05
C PRO A 425 -2.43 61.32 21.04
N GLU A 426 -2.85 60.58 22.06
CA GLU A 426 -4.20 60.06 22.26
C GLU A 426 -5.23 61.14 22.62
N ALA A 427 -6.44 61.05 22.04
CA ALA A 427 -7.53 62.00 22.25
C ALA A 427 -8.69 61.38 23.03
N ARG A 428 -9.15 62.10 24.05
CA ARG A 428 -10.11 61.65 25.08
C ARG A 428 -11.58 61.81 24.60
N PRO A 429 -12.46 60.80 24.76
CA PRO A 429 -13.89 60.95 24.49
C PRO A 429 -14.65 61.59 25.67
N GLU A 430 -15.78 62.24 25.37
CA GLU A 430 -16.78 62.74 26.32
C GLU A 430 -18.14 62.00 26.16
N PRO A 431 -19.11 62.15 27.09
CA PRO A 431 -19.92 61.01 27.55
C PRO A 431 -21.30 60.83 26.88
N ALA A 432 -21.82 59.60 26.99
CA ALA A 432 -23.21 59.24 26.72
C ALA A 432 -24.03 59.10 28.02
N ALA A 433 -25.36 59.27 27.90
CA ALA A 433 -26.32 59.28 29.01
C ALA A 433 -26.77 57.86 29.46
N PRO A 434 -27.37 57.69 30.66
CA PRO A 434 -27.40 56.40 31.35
C PRO A 434 -28.62 55.49 31.06
N ALA A 435 -28.42 54.19 31.31
CA ALA A 435 -29.44 53.14 31.40
C ALA A 435 -29.60 52.69 32.89
N PRO A 436 -30.70 51.99 33.27
CA PRO A 436 -31.11 51.87 34.67
C PRO A 436 -30.32 50.85 35.51
N ALA A 437 -30.39 51.01 36.83
CA ALA A 437 -29.58 50.26 37.81
C ALA A 437 -30.12 48.87 38.15
N ALA A 438 -29.19 47.93 38.37
CA ALA A 438 -29.41 46.66 39.07
C ALA A 438 -29.32 46.85 40.60
N PRO A 439 -29.96 45.98 41.42
CA PRO A 439 -29.96 46.10 42.88
C PRO A 439 -28.59 45.79 43.52
N PRO A 440 -28.31 46.32 44.73
CA PRO A 440 -27.01 46.18 45.39
C PRO A 440 -26.76 44.78 45.96
N VAL A 441 -25.48 44.41 46.01
CA VAL A 441 -24.98 43.17 46.64
C VAL A 441 -25.18 43.22 48.15
N VAL A 442 -25.66 42.11 48.73
CA VAL A 442 -25.65 41.84 50.17
C VAL A 442 -24.44 40.96 50.48
N GLU A 443 -23.63 41.32 51.47
CA GLU A 443 -22.55 40.47 51.95
C GLU A 443 -23.11 39.18 52.58
N ALA A 444 -22.75 38.03 52.01
CA ALA A 444 -22.95 36.72 52.61
C ALA A 444 -21.58 36.18 53.07
N PRO A 445 -21.52 35.43 54.18
CA PRO A 445 -20.26 35.08 54.82
C PRO A 445 -19.43 34.09 53.98
N VAL A 446 -18.10 34.18 54.13
CA VAL A 446 -17.16 33.18 53.63
C VAL A 446 -17.47 31.84 54.32
N VAL A 447 -17.88 30.85 53.53
CA VAL A 447 -17.94 29.45 53.93
C VAL A 447 -16.81 28.73 53.21
N GLU A 448 -15.87 28.18 53.99
CA GLU A 448 -14.76 27.40 53.44
C GLU A 448 -15.29 26.10 52.81
N PRO A 449 -14.85 25.72 51.59
CA PRO A 449 -15.15 24.39 51.07
C PRO A 449 -14.42 23.34 51.93
N PRO A 450 -15.10 22.28 52.41
CA PRO A 450 -14.48 21.31 53.29
C PRO A 450 -13.37 20.55 52.54
N VAL A 451 -12.16 20.55 53.12
CA VAL A 451 -11.05 19.73 52.61
C VAL A 451 -11.41 18.25 52.81
N ALA A 452 -11.76 17.58 51.72
CA ALA A 452 -11.99 16.15 51.72
C ALA A 452 -10.67 15.42 51.99
N ALA A 453 -10.47 15.00 53.24
CA ALA A 453 -9.34 14.16 53.61
C ALA A 453 -9.42 12.83 52.84
N ALA A 454 -8.35 12.47 52.13
CA ALA A 454 -8.26 11.18 51.48
C ALA A 454 -8.33 10.06 52.55
N PRO A 455 -9.16 9.01 52.36
CA PRO A 455 -9.19 7.90 53.29
C PRO A 455 -7.86 7.14 53.22
N VAL A 456 -7.09 7.21 54.30
CA VAL A 456 -5.92 6.33 54.49
C VAL A 456 -6.46 4.92 54.72
N VAL A 457 -6.41 4.10 53.67
CA VAL A 457 -6.64 2.66 53.78
C VAL A 457 -5.38 2.03 54.35
N GLU A 458 -5.44 1.59 55.60
CA GLU A 458 -4.37 0.79 56.20
C GLU A 458 -4.22 -0.53 55.42
N PRO A 459 -2.99 -0.97 55.09
CA PRO A 459 -2.79 -2.27 54.47
C PRO A 459 -3.17 -3.37 55.49
N PRO A 460 -4.01 -4.36 55.14
CA PRO A 460 -4.39 -5.41 56.07
C PRO A 460 -3.16 -6.23 56.45
N THR A 461 -2.89 -6.33 57.75
CA THR A 461 -1.86 -7.22 58.29
C THR A 461 -2.25 -8.67 58.01
N VAL A 462 -1.52 -9.32 57.10
CA VAL A 462 -1.65 -10.76 56.85
C VAL A 462 -1.09 -11.50 58.06
N GLU A 463 -1.96 -12.08 58.89
CA GLU A 463 -1.54 -13.08 59.87
C GLU A 463 -0.98 -14.29 59.13
N ILE A 464 0.23 -14.70 59.48
CA ILE A 464 0.87 -15.90 58.95
C ILE A 464 0.23 -17.11 59.65
N VAL A 465 -0.88 -17.59 59.10
CA VAL A 465 -1.48 -18.87 59.49
C VAL A 465 -0.59 -19.98 58.93
N GLU A 466 0.05 -20.74 59.80
CA GLU A 466 0.84 -21.91 59.41
C GLU A 466 -0.04 -22.94 58.69
N PRO A 467 0.39 -23.52 57.56
CA PRO A 467 -0.37 -24.57 56.89
C PRO A 467 -0.43 -25.82 57.79
N PRO A 468 -1.62 -26.42 58.01
CA PRO A 468 -1.72 -27.64 58.82
C PRO A 468 -0.95 -28.78 58.14
N VAL A 469 -0.15 -29.51 58.92
CA VAL A 469 0.60 -30.67 58.44
C VAL A 469 -0.38 -31.78 58.03
N ALA A 470 -0.53 -31.98 56.72
CA ALA A 470 -1.21 -33.15 56.19
C ALA A 470 -0.27 -34.36 56.33
N GLU A 471 -0.71 -35.38 57.06
CA GLU A 471 0.03 -36.64 57.20
C GLU A 471 0.15 -37.36 55.86
N ALA A 472 1.34 -37.88 55.55
CA ALA A 472 1.56 -38.61 54.31
C ALA A 472 0.83 -39.97 54.36
N PRO A 473 -0.07 -40.30 53.41
CA PRO A 473 -0.69 -41.60 53.36
C PRO A 473 0.35 -42.66 52.98
N VAL A 474 0.70 -43.51 53.94
CA VAL A 474 1.49 -44.72 53.67
C VAL A 474 0.63 -45.67 52.84
N VAL A 475 1.04 -45.93 51.61
CA VAL A 475 0.48 -46.97 50.74
C VAL A 475 1.61 -47.90 50.32
N GLU A 476 1.33 -49.20 50.36
CA GLU A 476 2.34 -50.26 50.30
C GLU A 476 2.92 -50.46 48.90
N ALA A 477 4.16 -50.93 48.82
CA ALA A 477 4.81 -51.27 47.56
C ALA A 477 4.29 -52.61 47.03
N PRO A 478 3.69 -52.69 45.82
CA PRO A 478 3.33 -53.97 45.20
C PRO A 478 4.60 -54.70 44.77
N VAL A 479 4.76 -55.94 45.24
CA VAL A 479 5.93 -56.79 44.96
C VAL A 479 5.68 -57.63 43.72
N VAL A 480 6.45 -57.35 42.67
CA VAL A 480 6.86 -58.26 41.58
C VAL A 480 5.77 -59.01 40.79
N GLU A 481 5.69 -58.72 39.50
CA GLU A 481 5.98 -59.75 38.49
C GLU A 481 6.55 -59.13 37.21
N ALA A 482 7.43 -59.85 36.52
CA ALA A 482 8.12 -59.38 35.32
C ALA A 482 7.54 -60.07 34.08
N PRO A 483 7.05 -59.33 33.06
CA PRO A 483 6.59 -59.94 31.82
C PRO A 483 7.77 -60.58 31.08
N VAL A 484 7.61 -61.85 30.70
CA VAL A 484 8.61 -62.60 29.94
C VAL A 484 8.71 -62.04 28.52
N VAL A 485 9.94 -61.90 28.03
CA VAL A 485 10.19 -61.55 26.62
C VAL A 485 9.98 -62.79 25.75
N GLU A 486 8.81 -62.89 25.12
CA GLU A 486 8.62 -63.81 24.00
C GLU A 486 9.14 -63.17 22.70
N ALA A 487 9.85 -63.97 21.90
CA ALA A 487 10.45 -63.50 20.65
C ALA A 487 9.41 -63.42 19.51
N PRO A 488 9.53 -62.46 18.57
CA PRO A 488 8.62 -62.37 17.44
C PRO A 488 8.73 -63.61 16.55
N VAL A 489 7.61 -64.32 16.37
CA VAL A 489 7.49 -65.40 15.38
C VAL A 489 7.36 -64.78 14.00
N ALA A 490 8.30 -65.10 13.10
CA ALA A 490 8.23 -64.67 11.72
C ALA A 490 7.28 -65.58 10.93
N GLU A 491 6.19 -65.02 10.40
CA GLU A 491 5.43 -65.67 9.33
C GLU A 491 6.16 -65.50 7.99
N ALA A 492 6.31 -66.59 7.24
CA ALA A 492 7.03 -66.59 5.98
C ALA A 492 6.13 -66.15 4.82
N PRO A 493 6.63 -65.36 3.84
CA PRO A 493 5.86 -65.01 2.65
C PRO A 493 5.60 -66.26 1.80
N ILE A 494 4.35 -66.45 1.38
CA ILE A 494 3.96 -67.50 0.45
C ILE A 494 4.41 -67.10 -0.95
N VAL A 495 5.19 -67.96 -1.60
CA VAL A 495 5.64 -67.80 -2.99
C VAL A 495 4.78 -68.66 -3.90
N GLU A 496 4.02 -68.04 -4.81
CA GLU A 496 3.54 -68.68 -6.02
C GLU A 496 4.29 -68.14 -7.25
N ALA A 497 4.53 -69.03 -8.21
CA ALA A 497 5.34 -68.81 -9.41
C ALA A 497 4.45 -68.82 -10.68
N PRO A 498 4.93 -68.34 -11.84
CA PRO A 498 4.06 -67.71 -12.84
C PRO A 498 3.25 -68.68 -13.72
N VAL A 499 2.16 -68.15 -14.28
CA VAL A 499 1.38 -68.75 -15.37
C VAL A 499 1.41 -67.78 -16.57
N VAL A 500 1.50 -68.33 -17.78
CA VAL A 500 1.63 -67.60 -19.06
C VAL A 500 0.29 -67.54 -19.81
N GLU A 501 0.13 -66.53 -20.67
CA GLU A 501 -1.08 -66.24 -21.48
C GLU A 501 -1.55 -67.39 -22.38
N PRO A 502 -2.81 -67.31 -22.86
CA PRO A 502 -3.00 -66.93 -24.27
C PRO A 502 -3.99 -65.75 -24.48
N PRO A 503 -3.97 -65.08 -25.66
CA PRO A 503 -4.48 -63.71 -25.83
C PRO A 503 -5.95 -63.56 -26.28
N ALA A 504 -6.45 -62.33 -26.19
CA ALA A 504 -7.76 -61.91 -26.71
C ALA A 504 -7.70 -61.41 -28.18
N PRO A 505 -8.78 -61.55 -28.98
CA PRO A 505 -8.78 -61.26 -30.42
C PRO A 505 -9.05 -59.80 -30.81
N ALA A 506 -8.66 -59.45 -32.04
CA ALA A 506 -8.76 -58.11 -32.64
C ALA A 506 -10.11 -57.84 -33.36
N PRO A 507 -10.45 -56.57 -33.63
CA PRO A 507 -11.54 -56.17 -34.51
C PRO A 507 -11.16 -56.11 -36.01
N VAL A 508 -12.19 -56.19 -36.86
CA VAL A 508 -12.21 -56.13 -38.35
C VAL A 508 -13.50 -55.39 -38.76
N GLU A 509 -13.71 -54.72 -39.90
CA GLU A 509 -13.02 -54.38 -41.17
C GLU A 509 -13.87 -53.23 -41.79
N ALA A 510 -13.53 -52.41 -42.81
CA ALA A 510 -12.33 -51.90 -43.50
C ALA A 510 -12.86 -50.79 -44.48
N GLU A 511 -12.16 -50.07 -45.38
CA GLU A 511 -10.76 -49.99 -45.88
C GLU A 511 -10.30 -48.49 -45.75
N GLU A 512 -9.48 -47.77 -46.54
CA GLU A 512 -8.64 -47.93 -47.75
C GLU A 512 -7.65 -46.71 -47.84
N LEU A 513 -6.86 -46.60 -48.92
CA LEU A 513 -6.17 -45.40 -49.46
C LEU A 513 -5.02 -44.71 -48.67
N ILE A 514 -3.76 -45.13 -48.98
CA ILE A 514 -2.54 -44.29 -49.21
C ILE A 514 -1.99 -43.45 -48.01
N GLY A 515 -0.69 -43.34 -47.67
CA GLY A 515 0.61 -43.83 -48.21
C GLY A 515 1.55 -42.68 -48.69
N LEU A 516 2.87 -42.65 -48.49
CA LEU A 516 3.85 -43.46 -47.74
C LEU A 516 5.20 -42.66 -47.58
N ALA A 517 5.96 -42.89 -46.49
CA ALA A 517 7.42 -42.63 -46.29
C ALA A 517 7.96 -41.16 -46.29
N GLU A 518 8.63 -40.66 -45.24
CA GLU A 518 10.10 -40.67 -44.91
C GLU A 518 10.82 -39.35 -45.36
N PRO A 519 12.14 -39.10 -45.08
CA PRO A 519 12.73 -38.80 -43.76
C PRO A 519 13.60 -37.50 -43.77
N GLU A 520 14.52 -37.35 -42.80
CA GLU A 520 15.47 -36.21 -42.68
C GLU A 520 16.58 -36.19 -43.77
N PRO A 521 17.20 -35.02 -44.06
CA PRO A 521 18.39 -34.90 -44.91
C PRO A 521 19.67 -34.41 -44.19
N ASP A 522 20.75 -35.18 -44.29
CA ASP A 522 22.14 -34.70 -44.15
C ASP A 522 22.57 -33.87 -45.37
N TYR A 523 23.54 -32.95 -45.21
CA TYR A 523 24.51 -32.64 -46.28
C TYR A 523 25.83 -31.99 -45.79
N GLU A 524 26.94 -32.34 -46.45
CA GLU A 524 28.29 -31.78 -46.27
C GLU A 524 28.58 -30.63 -47.30
N PRO A 525 29.83 -30.37 -47.77
CA PRO A 525 30.74 -29.39 -47.17
C PRO A 525 31.01 -28.15 -48.07
N GLU A 526 31.98 -27.32 -47.65
CA GLU A 526 32.40 -26.04 -48.24
C GLU A 526 32.92 -26.10 -49.71
N PRO A 527 32.97 -24.93 -50.36
CA PRO A 527 34.12 -24.58 -51.20
C PRO A 527 34.80 -23.26 -50.77
N GLU A 528 36.14 -23.24 -50.82
CA GLU A 528 36.94 -22.01 -50.85
C GLU A 528 36.68 -21.20 -52.15
N TYR A 529 37.04 -19.91 -52.20
CA TYR A 529 38.06 -19.37 -53.11
C TYR A 529 38.20 -17.82 -53.11
N GLU A 530 39.45 -17.37 -52.96
CA GLU A 530 40.10 -16.16 -53.50
C GLU A 530 39.68 -14.72 -53.08
N GLU A 531 40.71 -13.93 -52.74
CA GLU A 531 40.67 -12.46 -52.61
C GLU A 531 40.64 -11.75 -53.99
N PRO A 532 39.83 -10.70 -54.17
CA PRO A 532 40.10 -9.64 -55.14
C PRO A 532 40.87 -8.47 -54.50
N ALA A 533 41.95 -8.02 -55.15
CA ALA A 533 42.82 -6.96 -54.63
C ALA A 533 42.20 -5.54 -54.67
N ALA A 534 42.83 -4.62 -53.93
CA ALA A 534 42.37 -3.27 -53.61
C ALA A 534 41.79 -2.43 -54.78
N ALA A 535 40.67 -1.76 -54.50
CA ALA A 535 40.12 -0.66 -55.29
C ALA A 535 39.75 0.54 -54.40
N GLU A 536 39.75 1.73 -55.00
CA GLU A 536 39.85 3.06 -54.38
C GLU A 536 38.71 3.47 -53.39
N ALA A 537 39.03 4.41 -52.50
CA ALA A 537 38.13 4.87 -51.42
C ALA A 537 37.17 6.00 -51.84
N ALA A 538 35.90 5.87 -51.44
CA ALA A 538 34.87 6.91 -51.48
C ALA A 538 33.87 6.72 -50.31
N PRO A 539 33.14 7.78 -49.91
CA PRO A 539 33.31 8.45 -48.63
C PRO A 539 32.77 7.67 -47.42
N VAL A 540 33.40 7.90 -46.25
CA VAL A 540 32.86 7.47 -44.95
C VAL A 540 31.53 8.17 -44.70
N SER A 541 30.44 7.41 -44.57
CA SER A 541 29.19 7.91 -44.02
C SER A 541 29.41 8.33 -42.56
N ALA A 542 29.12 9.58 -42.22
CA ALA A 542 29.26 10.06 -40.85
C ALA A 542 28.38 9.22 -39.91
N GLY A 543 29.00 8.59 -38.91
CA GLY A 543 28.28 7.87 -37.86
C GLY A 543 27.37 8.80 -37.04
N PRO A 544 26.37 8.26 -36.33
CA PRO A 544 25.46 9.05 -35.50
C PRO A 544 26.23 9.88 -34.47
N THR A 545 25.83 11.13 -34.28
CA THR A 545 26.41 11.96 -33.22
C THR A 545 25.92 11.48 -31.85
N VAL A 546 26.66 11.87 -30.81
CA VAL A 546 26.28 11.65 -29.40
C VAL A 546 24.86 12.15 -29.10
N GLU A 547 24.43 13.23 -29.77
CA GLU A 547 23.11 13.84 -29.63
C GLU A 547 22.03 12.96 -30.25
N THR A 548 22.18 12.53 -31.51
CA THR A 548 21.23 11.62 -32.20
C THR A 548 21.09 10.28 -31.48
N LEU A 549 22.17 9.75 -30.88
CA LEU A 549 22.11 8.52 -30.10
C LEU A 549 21.42 8.71 -28.73
N ARG A 550 21.53 9.88 -28.11
CA ARG A 550 20.79 10.23 -26.89
C ARG A 550 19.29 10.42 -27.15
N GLU A 551 18.92 11.08 -28.25
CA GLU A 551 17.51 11.19 -28.70
C GLU A 551 16.91 9.80 -28.96
N SER A 552 17.69 8.91 -29.58
CA SER A 552 17.29 7.53 -29.90
C SER A 552 17.39 6.55 -28.70
N TRP A 553 17.79 7.00 -27.51
CA TRP A 553 18.17 6.12 -26.40
C TRP A 553 17.02 5.24 -25.90
N ASN A 554 15.80 5.77 -25.80
CA ASN A 554 14.62 4.98 -25.40
C ASN A 554 14.24 3.94 -26.47
N THR A 555 14.37 4.28 -27.76
CA THR A 555 14.16 3.32 -28.86
C THR A 555 15.16 2.17 -28.81
N LEU A 556 16.43 2.47 -28.50
CA LEU A 556 17.48 1.47 -28.30
C LEU A 556 17.16 0.58 -27.09
N ARG A 557 16.83 1.14 -25.92
CA ARG A 557 16.47 0.34 -24.73
C ARG A 557 15.27 -0.55 -24.98
N ASN A 558 14.26 -0.09 -25.72
CA ASN A 558 13.09 -0.90 -26.06
C ASN A 558 13.47 -2.08 -26.97
N LYS A 559 14.19 -1.84 -28.07
CA LYS A 559 14.69 -2.91 -28.97
C LYS A 559 15.61 -3.92 -28.27
N VAL A 560 16.48 -3.45 -27.38
CA VAL A 560 17.32 -4.34 -26.55
C VAL A 560 16.45 -5.22 -25.64
N GLY A 561 15.33 -4.70 -25.13
CA GLY A 561 14.36 -5.42 -24.31
C GLY A 561 13.59 -6.53 -25.03
N GLU A 562 13.46 -6.44 -26.35
CA GLU A 562 12.89 -7.51 -27.19
C GLU A 562 13.81 -8.75 -27.24
N ARG A 563 15.13 -8.57 -27.04
CA ARG A 563 16.14 -9.65 -27.04
C ARG A 563 16.53 -10.11 -25.64
N ASN A 564 16.74 -9.18 -24.72
CA ASN A 564 17.13 -9.46 -23.35
C ASN A 564 16.34 -8.57 -22.39
N LYS A 565 15.41 -9.16 -21.64
CA LYS A 565 14.48 -8.44 -20.75
C LYS A 565 15.16 -7.74 -19.56
N VAL A 566 16.41 -8.08 -19.24
CA VAL A 566 17.15 -7.54 -18.08
C VAL A 566 17.99 -6.31 -18.45
N LEU A 567 18.52 -6.26 -19.67
CA LEU A 567 19.35 -5.12 -20.12
C LEU A 567 18.67 -3.75 -20.08
N PRO A 568 17.38 -3.55 -20.43
CA PRO A 568 16.72 -2.25 -20.39
C PRO A 568 16.67 -1.63 -18.99
N ALA A 569 16.69 -2.47 -17.94
CA ALA A 569 16.80 -2.04 -16.55
C ALA A 569 18.24 -1.62 -16.22
N MET A 570 19.26 -2.39 -16.62
CA MET A 570 20.67 -1.98 -16.47
C MET A 570 21.00 -0.69 -17.26
N LEU A 571 20.37 -0.51 -18.42
CA LEU A 571 20.49 0.69 -19.25
C LEU A 571 19.62 1.87 -18.78
N SER A 572 18.78 1.71 -17.76
CA SER A 572 17.89 2.78 -17.29
C SER A 572 18.62 3.92 -16.57
N ALA A 573 19.68 3.59 -15.82
CA ALA A 573 20.60 4.54 -15.18
C ALA A 573 21.90 4.76 -15.98
N ALA A 574 21.92 4.30 -17.23
CA ALA A 574 23.03 4.47 -18.17
C ALA A 574 22.79 5.66 -19.11
N THR A 575 23.88 6.32 -19.51
CA THR A 575 23.85 7.44 -20.47
C THR A 575 24.98 7.31 -21.48
N VAL A 576 24.74 7.75 -22.72
CA VAL A 576 25.80 7.87 -23.73
C VAL A 576 26.76 8.98 -23.30
N HIS A 577 28.03 8.64 -23.08
CA HIS A 577 29.10 9.60 -22.78
C HIS A 577 29.67 10.21 -24.05
N ASP A 578 30.12 9.34 -24.97
CA ASP A 578 30.88 9.68 -26.19
C ASP A 578 30.60 8.63 -27.29
N VAL A 579 30.82 8.99 -28.56
CA VAL A 579 30.66 8.10 -29.73
C VAL A 579 31.81 8.33 -30.71
N ARG A 580 32.65 7.30 -30.89
CA ARG A 580 33.90 7.35 -31.67
C ARG A 580 33.78 6.43 -32.89
N GLY A 581 33.17 6.95 -33.95
CA GLY A 581 32.85 6.15 -35.13
C GLY A 581 31.78 5.10 -34.80
N HIS A 582 32.18 3.83 -34.70
CA HIS A 582 31.32 2.72 -34.29
C HIS A 582 31.57 2.23 -32.85
N VAL A 583 32.32 2.98 -32.03
CA VAL A 583 32.49 2.69 -30.59
C VAL A 583 31.59 3.63 -29.78
N VAL A 584 30.68 3.08 -28.97
CA VAL A 584 29.85 3.86 -28.03
C VAL A 584 30.42 3.73 -26.63
N VAL A 585 30.72 4.87 -25.99
CA VAL A 585 31.14 4.91 -24.59
C VAL A 585 29.90 5.17 -23.72
N ILE A 586 29.56 4.22 -22.85
CA ILE A 586 28.44 4.32 -21.91
C ILE A 586 28.98 4.69 -20.52
N ALA A 587 28.41 5.73 -19.91
CA ALA A 587 28.61 6.07 -18.51
C ALA A 587 27.44 5.56 -17.67
N HIS A 588 27.74 5.00 -16.50
CA HIS A 588 26.77 4.44 -15.57
C HIS A 588 27.17 4.77 -14.12
N GLY A 589 26.21 5.26 -13.32
CA GLY A 589 26.46 5.79 -11.96
C GLY A 589 26.88 4.75 -10.91
N SER A 590 26.79 3.45 -11.23
CA SER A 590 27.34 2.35 -10.43
C SER A 590 28.33 1.53 -11.27
N PRO A 591 29.59 1.32 -10.81
CA PRO A 591 30.61 0.62 -11.60
C PRO A 591 30.32 -0.87 -11.80
N VAL A 592 29.69 -1.52 -10.82
CA VAL A 592 29.33 -2.96 -10.89
C VAL A 592 28.34 -3.22 -12.03
N LEU A 593 27.35 -2.33 -12.19
CA LEU A 593 26.36 -2.42 -13.26
C LEU A 593 26.93 -1.96 -14.62
N GLY A 594 27.79 -0.94 -14.63
CA GLY A 594 28.49 -0.50 -15.84
C GLY A 594 29.36 -1.61 -16.45
N ALA A 595 30.22 -2.24 -15.63
CA ALA A 595 31.03 -3.38 -16.02
C ALA A 595 30.18 -4.58 -16.51
N ARG A 596 28.99 -4.80 -15.91
CA ARG A 596 28.05 -5.85 -16.33
C ARG A 596 27.43 -5.56 -17.70
N VAL A 597 27.13 -4.30 -18.03
CA VAL A 597 26.63 -3.91 -19.37
C VAL A 597 27.66 -4.22 -20.47
N THR A 598 28.95 -4.07 -20.19
CA THR A 598 30.06 -4.40 -21.13
C THR A 598 30.50 -5.87 -21.15
N GLN A 599 29.82 -6.79 -20.45
CA GLN A 599 30.12 -8.22 -20.58
C GLN A 599 29.84 -8.70 -22.02
N PRO A 600 30.65 -9.62 -22.60
CA PRO A 600 30.59 -9.93 -24.04
C PRO A 600 29.20 -10.27 -24.59
N HIS A 601 28.42 -11.07 -23.84
CA HIS A 601 27.03 -11.41 -24.21
C HIS A 601 26.10 -10.18 -24.24
N ASN A 602 26.23 -9.29 -23.25
CA ASN A 602 25.41 -8.09 -23.12
C ASN A 602 25.80 -7.03 -24.14
N ALA A 603 27.11 -6.85 -24.36
CA ALA A 603 27.67 -5.96 -25.37
C ALA A 603 27.27 -6.38 -26.78
N ALA A 604 27.29 -7.69 -27.10
CA ALA A 604 26.86 -8.21 -28.40
C ALA A 604 25.42 -7.80 -28.76
N VAL A 605 24.45 -8.00 -27.84
CA VAL A 605 23.05 -7.61 -28.04
C VAL A 605 22.90 -6.10 -28.27
N ILE A 606 23.68 -5.27 -27.58
CA ILE A 606 23.69 -3.80 -27.81
C ILE A 606 24.30 -3.47 -29.18
N CYS A 607 25.40 -4.13 -29.57
CA CYS A 607 26.04 -3.93 -30.87
C CYS A 607 25.16 -4.35 -32.05
N GLU A 608 24.40 -5.44 -31.94
CA GLU A 608 23.41 -5.85 -32.94
C GLU A 608 22.32 -4.78 -33.12
N VAL A 609 21.73 -4.30 -32.02
CA VAL A 609 20.67 -3.29 -32.07
C VAL A 609 21.20 -1.95 -32.61
N LEU A 610 22.45 -1.58 -32.29
CA LEU A 610 23.13 -0.44 -32.90
C LEU A 610 23.38 -0.64 -34.42
N ALA A 611 23.79 -1.84 -34.84
CA ALA A 611 23.97 -2.18 -36.25
C ALA A 611 22.66 -2.10 -37.04
N GLU A 612 21.54 -2.51 -36.45
CA GLU A 612 20.21 -2.38 -37.05
C GLU A 612 19.64 -0.96 -37.05
N MET A 613 20.04 -0.11 -36.09
CA MET A 613 19.59 1.28 -36.01
C MET A 613 20.42 2.23 -36.87
N PHE A 614 21.73 1.97 -37.04
CA PHE A 614 22.67 2.92 -37.64
C PHE A 614 23.64 2.32 -38.66
N GLY A 615 23.67 0.99 -38.85
CA GLY A 615 24.58 0.29 -39.75
C GLY A 615 26.01 0.16 -39.22
N GLY A 616 26.76 -0.79 -39.79
CA GLY A 616 28.17 -1.04 -39.43
C GLY A 616 28.36 -1.94 -38.20
N THR A 617 29.61 -2.28 -37.91
CA THR A 617 30.02 -3.16 -36.80
C THR A 617 30.32 -2.36 -35.54
N TRP A 618 29.46 -2.46 -34.53
CA TRP A 618 29.56 -1.65 -33.31
C TRP A 618 30.37 -2.31 -32.19
N GLN A 619 30.90 -1.47 -31.30
CA GLN A 619 31.55 -1.86 -30.04
C GLN A 619 31.04 -0.97 -28.89
N VAL A 620 31.03 -1.50 -27.67
CA VAL A 620 30.58 -0.79 -26.46
C VAL A 620 31.73 -0.73 -25.44
N GLU A 621 32.11 0.47 -25.04
CA GLU A 621 33.05 0.75 -23.94
C GLU A 621 32.31 1.24 -22.70
N TYR A 622 32.84 0.94 -21.51
CA TYR A 622 32.35 1.48 -20.24
C TYR A 622 33.31 2.52 -19.69
N GLN A 623 32.77 3.60 -19.12
CA GLN A 623 33.53 4.61 -18.39
C GLN A 623 32.89 4.93 -17.03
N GLU A 624 33.69 4.85 -15.97
CA GLU A 624 33.27 5.20 -14.62
C GLU A 624 32.99 6.70 -14.50
N GLY A 625 31.77 7.06 -14.09
CA GLY A 625 31.38 8.45 -13.88
C GLY A 625 29.86 8.64 -13.72
N ALA A 626 29.48 9.63 -12.91
CA ALA A 626 28.10 10.11 -12.85
C ALA A 626 27.73 10.84 -14.16
N PRO A 627 26.44 10.81 -14.59
CA PRO A 627 26.00 11.45 -15.81
C PRO A 627 26.10 12.99 -15.71
N THR A 628 27.13 13.57 -16.32
CA THR A 628 27.35 15.02 -16.36
C THR A 628 26.81 15.65 -17.65
N ALA A 629 26.18 16.82 -17.50
CA ALA A 629 25.84 17.68 -18.63
C ALA A 629 27.12 18.13 -19.39
N PRO A 630 27.06 18.37 -20.71
CA PRO A 630 28.26 18.41 -21.55
C PRO A 630 29.19 19.59 -21.25
N ALA A 631 30.46 19.29 -20.99
CA ALA A 631 31.53 20.26 -21.13
C ALA A 631 31.78 20.54 -22.62
N ALA A 632 31.90 21.81 -23.01
CA ALA A 632 32.08 22.20 -24.40
C ALA A 632 33.43 21.72 -24.96
N SER A 633 33.41 20.97 -26.07
CA SER A 633 34.62 20.46 -26.72
C SER A 633 35.48 21.58 -27.31
N SER A 634 36.75 21.62 -26.94
CA SER A 634 37.70 22.66 -27.37
C SER A 634 38.47 22.25 -28.63
N ALA A 635 38.06 22.78 -29.79
CA ALA A 635 38.87 22.73 -31.02
C ALA A 635 40.01 23.77 -30.99
N PRO A 636 41.19 23.48 -31.58
CA PRO A 636 42.39 24.29 -31.38
C PRO A 636 42.43 25.58 -32.22
N LYS A 637 43.05 26.63 -31.67
CA LYS A 637 43.53 27.79 -32.44
C LYS A 637 44.86 28.32 -31.91
N ALA A 638 45.66 28.88 -32.81
CA ALA A 638 47.06 29.22 -32.55
C ALA A 638 47.27 30.58 -31.86
N THR A 639 48.47 30.70 -31.29
CA THR A 639 49.16 31.89 -30.74
C THR A 639 48.76 33.27 -31.28
N GLU A 640 48.60 34.25 -30.37
CA GLU A 640 49.45 35.46 -30.35
C GLU A 640 49.44 36.29 -29.03
N ALA A 641 50.42 37.20 -28.94
CA ALA A 641 50.88 38.15 -27.91
C ALA A 641 49.99 38.65 -26.71
N ALA A 642 50.50 38.39 -25.49
CA ALA A 642 50.85 39.32 -24.39
C ALA A 642 49.97 40.55 -23.97
N SER A 643 49.61 40.63 -22.66
CA SER A 643 49.99 41.73 -21.70
C SER A 643 49.26 41.64 -20.32
N ARG A 644 49.56 42.54 -19.36
CA ARG A 644 49.13 42.57 -17.92
C ARG A 644 48.48 43.94 -17.58
N PRO A 645 48.03 44.25 -16.33
CA PRO A 645 47.06 43.61 -15.41
C PRO A 645 46.06 44.64 -14.77
N ALA A 646 45.16 44.26 -13.83
CA ALA A 646 44.85 45.04 -12.59
C ALA A 646 43.76 44.46 -11.64
N ALA A 647 44.10 44.42 -10.34
CA ALA A 647 43.34 44.77 -9.11
C ALA A 647 41.87 44.34 -8.82
N ALA A 648 41.52 44.31 -7.52
CA ALA A 648 40.21 43.98 -6.94
C ALA A 648 39.77 44.98 -5.83
N PRO A 649 38.48 45.00 -5.42
CA PRO A 649 37.99 45.56 -4.15
C PRO A 649 37.74 44.46 -3.08
N ARG A 650 36.98 44.75 -1.99
CA ARG A 650 36.95 43.99 -0.72
C ARG A 650 35.62 44.18 0.07
N PHE A 651 35.57 43.57 1.28
CA PHE A 651 34.68 43.81 2.45
C PHE A 651 33.32 43.06 2.50
N SER A 652 32.74 42.71 3.67
CA SER A 652 33.26 42.35 5.02
C SER A 652 32.13 41.93 5.99
N ARG A 653 32.43 41.18 7.07
CA ARG A 653 31.56 40.96 8.25
C ARG A 653 32.22 41.45 9.56
N PRO A 654 31.45 41.98 10.53
CA PRO A 654 31.78 42.03 11.97
C PRO A 654 30.96 40.99 12.77
N SER A 655 31.07 40.88 14.11
CA SER A 655 32.22 40.48 14.95
C SER A 655 31.71 40.13 16.37
N GLN A 656 32.43 39.30 17.14
CA GLN A 656 32.06 38.82 18.48
C GLN A 656 32.54 39.75 19.61
N GLU A 657 32.08 39.54 20.86
CA GLU A 657 32.98 39.58 22.04
C GLU A 657 32.50 38.72 23.25
N ARG A 658 33.24 38.72 24.37
CA ARG A 658 33.34 37.64 25.38
C ARG A 658 33.00 38.06 26.83
N ALA A 659 32.68 37.07 27.67
CA ALA A 659 33.06 37.02 29.11
C ALA A 659 33.04 35.55 29.62
N ALA A 660 33.66 35.24 30.77
CA ALA A 660 33.77 33.87 31.32
C ALA A 660 33.92 33.82 32.85
N GLN A 661 33.45 32.73 33.50
CA GLN A 661 33.81 32.31 34.87
C GLN A 661 33.34 30.86 35.21
N GLN A 662 33.86 30.30 36.31
CA GLN A 662 33.67 28.94 36.86
C GLN A 662 33.90 28.99 38.40
N PRO A 663 33.66 27.93 39.21
CA PRO A 663 32.77 26.77 39.06
C PRO A 663 31.92 26.46 40.34
N LYS A 664 30.97 25.51 40.29
CA LYS A 664 30.58 24.61 41.41
C LYS A 664 29.50 23.57 41.01
N ALA A 665 29.43 22.47 41.77
CA ALA A 665 28.31 21.52 41.85
C ALA A 665 27.85 21.43 43.33
N PRO A 666 26.61 21.00 43.67
CA PRO A 666 26.27 19.56 43.63
C PRO A 666 24.79 19.18 43.33
N GLN A 667 24.57 17.86 43.19
CA GLN A 667 23.34 17.10 43.53
C GLN A 667 21.97 17.41 42.87
N SER A 668 21.61 16.51 41.93
CA SER A 668 20.33 15.78 41.83
C SER A 668 18.97 16.46 42.10
N GLN A 669 18.13 16.51 41.05
CA GLN A 669 16.75 16.00 41.08
C GLN A 669 16.32 15.59 39.66
N ARG A 670 15.39 14.64 39.53
CA ARG A 670 14.69 14.32 38.26
C ARG A 670 13.42 15.17 38.20
N GLY A 671 13.13 15.72 37.03
CA GLY A 671 11.91 16.47 36.68
C GLY A 671 11.89 16.68 35.17
N ASP A 672 10.69 16.77 34.60
CA ASP A 672 10.42 16.59 33.16
C ASP A 672 11.13 17.56 32.22
N SER A 673 11.41 17.09 31.00
CA SER A 673 11.83 17.92 29.87
C SER A 673 11.30 17.34 28.55
N ASP A 674 10.43 18.10 27.89
CA ASP A 674 10.03 18.06 26.48
C ASP A 674 10.37 16.81 25.66
N ASP A 675 9.37 15.95 25.43
CA ASP A 675 9.39 14.94 24.37
C ASP A 675 9.26 15.62 22.99
N ILE A 676 10.39 16.02 22.42
CA ILE A 676 10.49 16.35 20.99
C ILE A 676 10.62 15.02 20.24
N PRO A 677 9.65 14.63 19.38
CA PRO A 677 9.76 13.39 18.63
C PRO A 677 11.00 13.43 17.71
N PRO A 678 11.76 12.32 17.60
CA PRO A 678 12.89 12.27 16.70
C PRO A 678 12.43 12.46 15.25
N PRO A 679 13.24 13.11 14.38
CA PRO A 679 12.90 13.25 12.98
C PRO A 679 12.82 11.86 12.32
N GLU A 680 11.80 11.66 11.50
CA GLU A 680 11.63 10.43 10.72
C GLU A 680 12.84 10.20 9.80
N ALA A 681 13.20 8.94 9.61
CA ALA A 681 14.31 8.56 8.74
C ALA A 681 13.99 8.93 7.27
N PRO A 682 14.98 9.35 6.47
CA PRO A 682 14.75 9.58 5.05
C PRO A 682 14.40 8.26 4.35
N ASP A 683 13.31 8.25 3.58
CA ASP A 683 12.97 7.12 2.71
C ASP A 683 14.12 6.84 1.74
N TYR A 684 14.70 5.65 1.88
CA TYR A 684 15.54 5.07 0.82
C TYR A 684 14.61 4.46 -0.23
N PRO A 685 14.90 4.64 -1.54
CA PRO A 685 14.14 3.95 -2.59
C PRO A 685 14.28 2.43 -2.41
N GLU A 686 13.22 1.69 -2.71
CA GLU A 686 13.13 0.24 -2.51
C GLU A 686 14.32 -0.49 -3.18
N ASP A 687 15.04 -1.30 -2.39
CA ASP A 687 16.10 -2.17 -2.89
C ASP A 687 15.48 -3.27 -3.77
N PRO A 688 15.81 -3.35 -5.07
CA PRO A 688 15.27 -4.39 -5.93
C PRO A 688 15.83 -5.74 -5.49
N GLY A 689 14.98 -6.52 -4.80
CA GLY A 689 15.33 -7.80 -4.22
C GLY A 689 16.07 -8.73 -5.19
N PRO A 690 16.95 -9.61 -4.68
CA PRO A 690 17.94 -10.31 -5.49
C PRO A 690 17.31 -11.03 -6.68
N ALA A 691 17.89 -10.80 -7.86
CA ALA A 691 17.48 -11.43 -9.10
C ALA A 691 17.42 -12.97 -8.95
N PRO A 692 16.51 -13.66 -9.66
CA PRO A 692 16.44 -15.12 -9.61
C PRO A 692 17.82 -15.72 -9.92
N ALA A 693 18.20 -16.72 -9.14
CA ALA A 693 19.40 -17.49 -9.41
C ALA A 693 19.32 -18.12 -10.81
N PRO A 694 20.46 -18.32 -11.50
CA PRO A 694 20.45 -19.10 -12.75
C PRO A 694 19.91 -20.50 -12.48
N GLU A 695 19.27 -21.09 -13.48
CA GLU A 695 18.86 -22.50 -13.47
C GLU A 695 20.12 -23.37 -13.41
N VAL A 696 20.50 -23.76 -12.19
CA VAL A 696 21.47 -24.84 -11.96
C VAL A 696 20.71 -26.15 -12.10
N ASP A 697 21.14 -27.00 -13.01
CA ASP A 697 20.55 -28.33 -13.19
C ASP A 697 20.74 -29.17 -11.93
N TYR A 698 19.65 -29.38 -11.20
CA TYR A 698 19.61 -30.13 -9.94
C TYR A 698 19.33 -31.63 -10.12
N GLU A 699 19.22 -32.15 -11.36
CA GLU A 699 19.22 -33.60 -11.61
C GLU A 699 20.66 -34.18 -11.69
N ALA A 700 21.68 -33.31 -11.80
CA ALA A 700 23.09 -33.68 -11.67
C ALA A 700 23.45 -34.07 -10.22
N THR A 701 23.06 -35.28 -9.83
CA THR A 701 23.43 -35.87 -8.54
C THR A 701 24.96 -35.99 -8.45
N PRO A 702 25.63 -35.41 -7.41
CA PRO A 702 27.06 -35.61 -7.24
C PRO A 702 27.36 -37.11 -7.03
N PRO A 703 28.52 -37.62 -7.46
CA PRO A 703 28.87 -39.02 -7.22
C PRO A 703 28.82 -39.29 -5.71
N PRO A 704 28.29 -40.44 -5.26
CA PRO A 704 28.26 -40.77 -3.85
C PRO A 704 29.70 -40.82 -3.32
N ALA A 705 29.92 -40.20 -2.16
CA ALA A 705 31.20 -40.27 -1.46
C ALA A 705 31.59 -41.75 -1.28
N THR A 706 32.84 -42.07 -1.54
CA THR A 706 33.37 -43.40 -1.22
C THR A 706 33.58 -43.50 0.29
N PRO A 707 33.61 -44.72 0.87
CA PRO A 707 33.96 -44.89 2.27
C PRO A 707 35.34 -44.31 2.63
N GLU A 708 36.23 -44.19 1.64
CA GLU A 708 37.57 -43.59 1.80
C GLU A 708 37.45 -42.05 1.95
N ASP A 709 36.56 -41.39 1.21
CA ASP A 709 36.25 -39.95 1.36
C ASP A 709 35.57 -39.65 2.71
N GLU A 710 34.69 -40.55 3.19
CA GLU A 710 34.03 -40.42 4.49
C GLU A 710 35.03 -40.58 5.65
N ASP A 711 35.90 -41.59 5.60
CA ASP A 711 36.96 -41.79 6.61
C ASP A 711 37.98 -40.63 6.62
N GLU A 712 38.34 -40.03 5.47
CA GLU A 712 39.19 -38.82 5.45
C GLU A 712 38.50 -37.60 6.08
N MET A 713 37.21 -37.37 5.83
CA MET A 713 36.45 -36.29 6.51
C MET A 713 36.36 -36.51 8.03
N PHE A 714 36.16 -37.75 8.49
CA PHE A 714 36.18 -38.06 9.92
C PHE A 714 37.58 -37.93 10.53
N ALA A 715 38.65 -38.11 9.75
CA ALA A 715 40.03 -37.87 10.18
C ALA A 715 40.36 -36.37 10.32
N GLU A 716 40.00 -35.53 9.34
CA GLU A 716 40.18 -34.07 9.46
C GLU A 716 39.37 -33.50 10.63
N ALA A 717 38.13 -33.93 10.80
CA ALA A 717 37.27 -33.50 11.91
C ALA A 717 37.76 -33.95 13.30
N ALA A 718 38.72 -34.87 13.36
CA ALA A 718 39.31 -35.35 14.61
C ALA A 718 40.55 -34.55 15.05
N GLU A 719 41.09 -33.63 14.24
CA GLU A 719 42.21 -32.77 14.66
C GLU A 719 41.73 -31.65 15.61
N PRO A 720 42.24 -31.58 16.87
CA PRO A 720 41.82 -30.56 17.82
C PRO A 720 42.48 -29.21 17.50
N ALA A 721 41.72 -28.32 16.86
CA ALA A 721 42.18 -26.97 16.51
C ALA A 721 42.73 -26.20 17.73
N ASP A 722 43.89 -25.55 17.55
CA ASP A 722 44.61 -24.88 18.63
C ASP A 722 43.77 -23.75 19.27
N PRO A 723 43.50 -23.80 20.60
CA PRO A 723 42.66 -22.81 21.27
C PRO A 723 43.25 -21.39 21.26
N THR A 724 44.53 -21.21 20.93
CA THR A 724 45.17 -19.89 20.77
C THR A 724 44.86 -19.22 19.42
N ALA A 725 44.33 -19.95 18.43
CA ALA A 725 43.95 -19.40 17.13
C ALA A 725 42.68 -18.52 17.16
N ARG A 726 41.92 -18.55 18.27
CA ARG A 726 40.63 -17.85 18.39
C ARG A 726 40.83 -16.37 18.73
N ARG A 727 41.01 -15.54 17.69
CA ARG A 727 41.04 -14.06 17.82
C ARG A 727 39.74 -13.53 18.45
N ASP A 728 39.85 -12.49 19.27
CA ASP A 728 38.70 -11.80 19.85
C ASP A 728 37.85 -11.16 18.73
N PRO A 729 36.52 -11.39 18.66
CA PRO A 729 35.68 -10.84 17.62
C PRO A 729 35.62 -9.31 17.63
N GLU A 730 35.77 -8.66 18.79
CA GLU A 730 35.84 -7.19 18.82
C GLU A 730 37.10 -6.67 18.13
N ASP A 731 38.24 -7.34 18.26
CA ASP A 731 39.49 -6.88 17.67
C ASP A 731 39.53 -7.11 16.15
N VAL A 732 38.90 -8.18 15.67
CA VAL A 732 38.63 -8.37 14.23
C VAL A 732 37.69 -7.29 13.71
N ALA A 733 36.64 -6.92 14.46
CA ALA A 733 35.74 -5.83 14.08
C ALA A 733 36.44 -4.46 14.06
N LYS A 734 37.30 -4.16 15.05
CA LYS A 734 38.11 -2.93 15.09
C LYS A 734 39.10 -2.84 13.92
N GLU A 735 39.69 -3.96 13.53
CA GLU A 735 40.58 -4.06 12.36
C GLU A 735 39.82 -3.80 11.05
N LEU A 736 38.66 -4.45 10.85
CA LEU A 736 37.79 -4.22 9.69
C LEU A 736 37.29 -2.77 9.59
N LEU A 737 36.84 -2.17 10.70
CA LEU A 737 36.40 -0.76 10.72
C LEU A 737 37.54 0.21 10.36
N LYS A 738 38.78 -0.11 10.75
CA LYS A 738 39.96 0.69 10.41
C LYS A 738 40.36 0.54 8.95
N ASP A 739 40.36 -0.68 8.41
CA ASP A 739 40.94 -0.96 7.10
C ASP A 739 39.93 -0.81 5.94
N VAL A 740 38.63 -1.06 6.19
CA VAL A 740 37.56 -0.89 5.18
C VAL A 740 37.00 0.54 5.19
N LEU A 741 36.86 1.18 6.36
CA LEU A 741 36.22 2.50 6.51
C LEU A 741 37.19 3.62 6.93
N GLY A 742 38.49 3.33 7.06
CA GLY A 742 39.51 4.33 7.41
C GLY A 742 39.41 4.87 8.84
N ALA A 743 38.63 4.22 9.72
CA ALA A 743 38.30 4.74 11.04
C ALA A 743 39.53 4.91 11.94
N ARG A 744 39.59 6.03 12.67
CA ARG A 744 40.60 6.28 13.71
C ARG A 744 39.94 6.30 15.08
N ARG A 745 40.51 5.54 16.01
CA ARG A 745 40.12 5.57 17.43
C ARG A 745 40.37 6.97 17.99
N LEU A 746 39.35 7.56 18.60
CA LEU A 746 39.51 8.69 19.49
C LEU A 746 39.87 8.14 20.88
N GLU A 747 41.00 8.61 21.42
CA GLU A 747 41.39 8.35 22.81
C GLU A 747 40.84 9.46 23.71
N SER A 748 40.43 9.10 24.93
CA SER A 748 39.78 9.95 25.93
C SER A 748 40.61 10.04 27.21
#